data_AF-A0A5C5TC78-F1
#
_entry.id   AF-A0A5C5TC78-F1
#
_cell.length_a   1.000
_cell.length_b   1.000
_cell.length_c   1.000
_cell.angle_alpha   90.00
_cell.angle_beta   90.00
_cell.angle_gamma   90.00
#
_symmetry.space_group_name_H-M   'P 1'
#
loop_
_entity.id
_entity.type
_entity.pdbx_description
1 polymer ?
#
loop_
_entity_poly.entity_id
_entity_poly.type
_entity_poly.pdbx_seq_one_letter_code
_entity_poly.pdbx_strand_id
1 'polypeptide(L)'
;MFNIHKKREKTNYLFYLSAFLLPLIIIFISLLSQGISWGADRTILASDGFHQYVVFAETLKNILHGQDSLFYTFTSGLGLNFYALISYYLGSFLSPIFYFFNNTNMPDAIYLVTLVKFGLIGLSSAYSLKKLYSNVKLPLILVLSASYSLMSFATSQLEINMWLDVFILVPLIILGLHQLLNQSGYLLYYLTLTTLFIQNYYFGFMTAIFLTLYFIVQQTKTSGWKKILQNFKSFTIVSILAGLSSAIMLLPTYLDLKAHGEKFTEITKLFTEGAWYLDLFAKNFIGAYDTTKFGAIPMIYVGLLPLILALTYFTISSIKWQIRLAYALLFLFLIVSFYFQPLDLMWQGMHAPNMFLHRYAWLLSFLIILLAGKSLNHLSELNWKHFLPALFSLSLGFIATGFFTKRYDFLEFNQFILTAIFMLAYATILISHAQKQISFLVFTIFTLIFTIGETSINTYYQVSGLREEWVFPTKESYSKNLKEINKIVKYAKDNSNTFFRMERLYPQTGNDSMKFNYYGLSQFSSIRNRSSSSLLDRLGFKSTGTNLNLRYQNNTIIMDSLLGIKYNFSQKMPNKFGFEQVFEDTGMKLYQNQYASQLGLLTNGVYKNIDITVNTLDNQSKLLNQISGLSLNYFTKLNANMEAGATILDKQVTVKPNTEGTTSVSYTVQVPANRQVYVSVPNLTFNNKDTKNFQINIDGTDYNYTISNVYSLFNLGAYLEAGTHRITFKFGKEQEVNFTAPNFYAINLTNYQEAMSVINQRTIQVSTTQNQVTAFYSTDKKSSILFTIPYDKGWTAKQNGHQLPIRRAQNGFMVVDVPAGSGNVTLSFIPQGFILGIGLSLIGILGMTGYYIYQRQSKK
;
A
#
# COMPACT_ATOMS: atom_id res chain seq x y z
N MET A 1 49.97 1.65 10.80
CA MET A 1 49.93 2.44 12.04
C MET A 1 49.31 3.79 11.74
N PHE A 2 48.12 4.10 12.26
CA PHE A 2 47.57 5.46 12.23
C PHE A 2 47.57 5.98 13.66
N ASN A 3 48.35 7.03 13.89
CA ASN A 3 48.50 7.71 15.17
C ASN A 3 47.19 8.46 15.47
N ILE A 4 46.49 8.11 16.55
CA ILE A 4 45.22 8.72 16.94
C ILE A 4 45.52 10.02 17.68
N HIS A 5 45.67 11.12 16.92
CA HIS A 5 45.34 12.44 17.42
C HIS A 5 43.89 12.75 17.04
N LYS A 6 42.98 12.50 17.98
CA LYS A 6 41.56 12.85 17.89
C LYS A 6 41.42 14.38 18.00
N LYS A 7 41.84 15.13 16.98
CA LYS A 7 41.36 16.51 16.77
C LYS A 7 39.84 16.38 16.60
N ARG A 8 39.05 16.87 17.56
CA ARG A 8 37.61 17.05 17.38
C ARG A 8 37.42 17.96 16.18
N GLU A 9 37.14 17.39 15.00
CA GLU A 9 36.69 18.18 13.84
C GLU A 9 35.52 19.04 14.31
N LYS A 10 35.61 20.36 14.16
CA LYS A 10 34.47 21.25 14.41
C LYS A 10 33.34 20.79 13.50
N THR A 11 32.22 20.40 14.10
CA THR A 11 31.02 20.01 13.38
C THR A 11 30.57 21.21 12.53
N ASN A 12 30.59 21.05 11.21
CA ASN A 12 30.14 22.10 10.30
C ASN A 12 28.60 22.02 10.19
N TYR A 13 27.92 22.66 11.15
CA TYR A 13 26.46 22.68 11.23
C TYR A 13 25.83 23.24 9.95
N LEU A 14 26.44 24.27 9.34
CA LEU A 14 25.95 24.86 8.10
C LEU A 14 25.94 23.84 6.95
N PHE A 15 26.99 23.05 6.80
CA PHE A 15 27.05 21.98 5.79
C PHE A 15 25.93 20.96 5.96
N TYR A 16 25.69 20.48 7.19
CA TYR A 16 24.62 19.51 7.45
C TYR A 16 23.22 20.12 7.27
N LEU A 17 23.06 21.39 7.66
CA LEU A 17 21.82 22.13 7.41
C LEU A 17 21.58 22.31 5.90
N SER A 18 22.62 22.62 5.11
CA SER A 18 22.51 22.68 3.65
C SER A 18 22.17 21.32 3.04
N ALA A 19 22.76 20.23 3.54
CA ALA A 19 22.43 18.87 3.08
C ALA A 19 20.96 18.49 3.34
N PHE A 20 20.37 19.01 4.43
CA PHE A 20 18.96 18.84 4.74
C PHE A 20 18.07 19.77 3.91
N LEU A 21 18.37 21.07 3.88
CA LEU A 21 17.51 22.07 3.26
C LEU A 21 17.51 22.02 1.74
N LEU A 22 18.64 21.68 1.10
CA LEU A 22 18.74 21.72 -0.36
C LEU A 22 17.72 20.80 -1.06
N PRO A 23 17.69 19.47 -0.82
CA PRO A 23 16.68 18.61 -1.45
C PRO A 23 15.27 18.94 -0.99
N LEU A 24 15.07 19.35 0.27
CA LEU A 24 13.78 19.77 0.80
C LEU A 24 13.22 20.97 0.03
N ILE A 25 14.05 21.99 -0.22
CA ILE A 25 13.65 23.20 -0.96
C ILE A 25 13.36 22.85 -2.42
N ILE A 26 14.15 22.00 -3.06
CA ILE A 26 13.91 21.60 -4.46
C ILE A 26 12.57 20.87 -4.59
N ILE A 27 12.29 19.89 -3.74
CA ILE A 27 11.01 19.17 -3.80
C ILE A 27 9.84 20.09 -3.38
N PHE A 28 10.05 21.01 -2.43
CA PHE A 28 9.08 22.04 -2.07
C PHE A 28 8.71 22.93 -3.27
N ILE A 29 9.71 23.49 -3.97
CA ILE A 29 9.49 24.33 -5.15
C ILE A 29 8.80 23.52 -6.26
N SER A 30 9.22 22.27 -6.47
CA SER A 30 8.62 21.40 -7.48
C SER A 30 7.17 21.06 -7.16
N LEU A 31 6.78 20.87 -5.90
CA LEU A 31 5.39 20.65 -5.51
C LEU A 31 4.59 21.94 -5.58
N LEU A 32 5.19 23.07 -5.17
CA LEU A 32 4.58 24.40 -5.26
C LEU A 32 4.25 24.75 -6.72
N SER A 33 5.12 24.42 -7.68
CA SER A 33 4.85 24.63 -9.12
C SER A 33 3.68 23.78 -9.64
N GLN A 34 3.32 22.70 -8.94
CA GLN A 34 2.13 21.91 -9.22
C GLN A 34 0.88 22.39 -8.44
N GLY A 35 0.98 23.50 -7.72
CA GLY A 35 -0.11 24.03 -6.88
C GLY A 35 -0.29 23.28 -5.55
N ILE A 36 0.74 22.56 -5.09
CA ILE A 36 0.70 21.78 -3.85
C ILE A 36 1.58 22.46 -2.80
N SER A 37 0.94 22.96 -1.75
CA SER A 37 1.59 23.52 -0.57
C SER A 37 0.71 23.35 0.66
N TRP A 38 1.21 23.73 1.83
CA TRP A 38 0.43 23.68 3.06
C TRP A 38 -0.86 24.51 2.93
N GLY A 39 -2.01 23.85 3.08
CA GLY A 39 -3.32 24.51 3.01
C GLY A 39 -3.80 24.81 1.59
N ALA A 40 -3.08 24.38 0.54
CA ALA A 40 -3.48 24.58 -0.85
C ALA A 40 -4.73 23.77 -1.23
N ASP A 41 -5.38 24.17 -2.33
CA ASP A 41 -6.55 23.49 -2.88
C ASP A 41 -6.22 22.10 -3.45
N ARG A 42 -4.95 21.83 -3.79
CA ARG A 42 -4.48 20.55 -4.32
C ARG A 42 -3.59 19.84 -3.30
N THR A 43 -3.85 18.55 -3.11
CA THR A 43 -3.14 17.73 -2.12
C THR A 43 -2.04 16.88 -2.77
N ILE A 44 -1.11 16.37 -1.96
CA ILE A 44 -0.06 15.44 -2.42
C ILE A 44 -0.56 13.99 -2.67
N LEU A 45 -1.84 13.72 -2.45
CA LEU A 45 -2.39 12.37 -2.32
C LEU A 45 -2.68 11.70 -3.68
N ALA A 46 -1.72 11.66 -4.60
CA ALA A 46 -1.86 10.90 -5.84
C ALA A 46 -2.06 9.40 -5.56
N SER A 47 -2.78 8.71 -6.45
CA SER A 47 -2.91 7.24 -6.43
C SER A 47 -3.39 6.68 -5.06
N ASP A 48 -2.73 5.64 -4.54
CA ASP A 48 -2.97 5.02 -3.24
C ASP A 48 -2.77 5.99 -2.06
N GLY A 49 -2.13 7.15 -2.27
CA GLY A 49 -2.08 8.24 -1.30
C GLY A 49 -3.46 8.67 -0.83
N PHE A 50 -4.44 8.76 -1.74
CA PHE A 50 -5.81 9.15 -1.43
C PHE A 50 -6.65 8.01 -0.83
N HIS A 51 -6.46 6.79 -1.35
CA HIS A 51 -7.32 5.65 -1.00
C HIS A 51 -6.83 4.82 0.20
N GLN A 52 -5.54 4.89 0.52
CA GLN A 52 -4.89 4.05 1.52
C GLN A 52 -4.03 4.86 2.50
N TYR A 53 -2.99 5.56 2.03
CA TYR A 53 -1.95 6.04 2.93
C TYR A 53 -2.42 7.11 3.91
N VAL A 54 -3.16 8.12 3.43
CA VAL A 54 -3.77 9.13 4.31
C VAL A 54 -4.78 8.51 5.27
N VAL A 55 -5.49 7.47 4.83
CA VAL A 55 -6.52 6.78 5.61
C VAL A 55 -5.88 5.93 6.72
N PHE A 56 -4.77 5.26 6.44
CA PHE A 56 -4.03 4.51 7.44
C PHE A 56 -3.38 5.45 8.47
N ALA A 57 -2.91 6.63 8.04
CA ALA A 57 -2.44 7.67 8.95
C ALA A 57 -3.57 8.17 9.88
N GLU A 58 -4.79 8.34 9.37
CA GLU A 58 -5.98 8.63 10.20
C GLU A 58 -6.26 7.54 11.23
N THR A 59 -6.22 6.25 10.83
CA THR A 59 -6.39 5.13 11.76
C THR A 59 -5.31 5.11 12.83
N LEU A 60 -4.05 5.33 12.46
CA LEU A 60 -2.95 5.43 13.43
C LEU A 60 -3.19 6.58 14.41
N LYS A 61 -3.61 7.75 13.93
CA LYS A 61 -3.96 8.89 14.79
C LYS A 61 -5.08 8.49 15.77
N ASN A 62 -6.13 7.79 15.32
CA ASN A 62 -7.20 7.32 16.20
C ASN A 62 -6.68 6.38 17.29
N ILE A 63 -5.75 5.48 16.94
CA ILE A 63 -5.08 4.58 17.90
C ILE A 63 -4.24 5.37 18.91
N LEU A 64 -3.47 6.36 18.46
CA LEU A 64 -2.65 7.19 19.34
C LEU A 64 -3.50 8.06 20.29
N HIS A 65 -4.74 8.39 19.91
CA HIS A 65 -5.76 9.03 20.77
C HIS A 65 -6.58 8.02 21.60
N GLY A 66 -6.20 6.74 21.61
CA GLY A 66 -6.83 5.69 22.43
C GLY A 66 -8.20 5.20 21.94
N GLN A 67 -8.61 5.55 20.71
CA GLN A 67 -9.92 5.20 20.16
C GLN A 67 -9.96 3.82 19.48
N ASP A 68 -8.80 3.20 19.22
CA ASP A 68 -8.67 1.90 18.57
C ASP A 68 -7.38 1.19 19.05
N SER A 69 -7.06 -0.01 18.55
CA SER A 69 -5.90 -0.80 18.97
C SER A 69 -4.78 -0.85 17.92
N LEU A 70 -3.53 -0.90 18.40
CA LEU A 70 -2.37 -1.22 17.56
C LEU A 70 -2.41 -2.66 16.99
N PHE A 71 -3.19 -3.56 17.59
CA PHE A 71 -3.24 -4.96 17.19
C PHE A 71 -4.36 -5.29 16.21
N TYR A 72 -5.58 -4.79 16.48
CA TYR A 72 -6.75 -5.14 15.69
C TYR A 72 -7.67 -3.95 15.51
N THR A 73 -8.17 -3.74 14.30
CA THR A 73 -9.17 -2.70 14.02
C THR A 73 -10.42 -3.35 13.42
N PHE A 74 -11.61 -2.89 13.85
CA PHE A 74 -12.90 -3.31 13.28
C PHE A 74 -13.36 -2.42 12.12
N THR A 75 -12.54 -1.45 11.73
CA THR A 75 -12.88 -0.43 10.72
C THR A 75 -12.58 -0.88 9.29
N SER A 76 -12.19 -2.13 9.04
CA SER A 76 -11.89 -2.61 7.68
C SER A 76 -12.16 -4.10 7.54
N GLY A 77 -12.87 -4.50 6.48
CA GLY A 77 -12.97 -5.91 6.09
C GLY A 77 -13.63 -6.85 7.11
N LEU A 78 -14.58 -6.36 7.92
CA LEU A 78 -15.13 -6.98 9.15
C LEU A 78 -14.17 -7.02 10.36
N GLY A 79 -12.90 -6.74 10.12
CA GLY A 79 -11.84 -6.61 11.11
C GLY A 79 -10.49 -7.01 10.52
N LEU A 80 -9.41 -6.34 10.95
CA LEU A 80 -8.10 -6.48 10.36
C LEU A 80 -6.99 -6.52 11.42
N ASN A 81 -6.00 -7.39 11.22
CA ASN A 81 -4.73 -7.37 11.94
C ASN A 81 -3.96 -6.07 11.61
N PHE A 82 -4.18 -5.02 12.40
CA PHE A 82 -3.60 -3.71 12.15
C PHE A 82 -2.08 -3.72 12.36
N TYR A 83 -1.57 -4.60 13.23
CA TYR A 83 -0.14 -4.72 13.47
C TYR A 83 0.63 -5.15 12.22
N ALA A 84 0.10 -6.13 11.48
CA ALA A 84 0.68 -6.55 10.20
C ALA A 84 0.61 -5.42 9.15
N LEU A 85 -0.46 -4.62 9.14
CA LEU A 85 -0.58 -3.44 8.27
C LEU A 85 0.50 -2.40 8.57
N ILE A 86 0.74 -2.08 9.85
CA ILE A 86 1.77 -1.10 10.25
C ILE A 86 3.16 -1.50 9.72
N SER A 87 3.49 -2.79 9.73
CA SER A 87 4.82 -3.31 9.37
C SER A 87 5.30 -2.98 7.95
N TYR A 88 4.38 -2.60 7.07
CA TYR A 88 4.68 -2.11 5.72
C TYR A 88 4.29 -0.63 5.55
N TYR A 89 3.13 -0.22 6.07
CA TYR A 89 2.55 1.08 5.73
C TYR A 89 2.91 2.23 6.69
N LEU A 90 3.16 1.93 7.97
CA LEU A 90 3.20 2.97 9.03
C LEU A 90 4.39 2.82 9.98
N GLY A 91 5.36 1.96 9.68
CA GLY A 91 6.52 1.72 10.54
C GLY A 91 7.48 2.91 10.72
N SER A 92 7.32 4.01 9.98
CA SER A 92 8.18 5.20 10.06
C SER A 92 8.29 5.77 11.48
N PHE A 93 9.49 6.22 11.86
CA PHE A 93 9.72 6.98 13.10
C PHE A 93 9.06 8.37 13.06
N LEU A 94 8.62 8.83 11.89
CA LEU A 94 7.85 10.05 11.72
C LEU A 94 6.33 9.82 11.82
N SER A 95 5.84 8.57 11.73
CA SER A 95 4.42 8.27 11.85
C SER A 95 3.75 8.80 13.14
N PRO A 96 4.42 8.84 14.31
CA PRO A 96 3.83 9.44 15.51
C PRO A 96 3.44 10.93 15.36
N ILE A 97 4.03 11.66 14.40
CA ILE A 97 3.69 13.07 14.12
C ILE A 97 2.22 13.20 13.72
N PHE A 98 1.60 12.17 13.13
CA PHE A 98 0.18 12.19 12.76
C PHE A 98 -0.76 12.39 13.96
N TYR A 99 -0.30 12.16 15.19
CA TYR A 99 -1.03 12.47 16.42
C TYR A 99 -1.54 13.92 16.48
N PHE A 100 -0.76 14.88 15.95
CA PHE A 100 -1.06 16.31 16.00
C PHE A 100 -2.02 16.79 14.91
N PHE A 101 -2.50 15.88 14.06
CA PHE A 101 -3.34 16.18 12.90
C PHE A 101 -4.73 15.58 13.05
N ASN A 102 -5.64 16.00 12.18
CA ASN A 102 -7.01 15.53 12.12
C ASN A 102 -7.43 15.26 10.67
N ASN A 103 -8.63 14.71 10.53
CA ASN A 103 -9.20 14.27 9.26
C ASN A 103 -9.27 15.38 8.19
N THR A 104 -9.19 16.67 8.55
CA THR A 104 -9.22 17.78 7.59
C THR A 104 -7.83 18.18 7.10
N ASN A 105 -6.80 18.09 7.94
CA ASN A 105 -5.44 18.53 7.63
C ASN A 105 -4.43 17.38 7.49
N MET A 106 -4.86 16.12 7.57
CA MET A 106 -3.99 14.96 7.32
C MET A 106 -3.31 14.96 5.94
N PRO A 107 -3.93 15.44 4.84
CA PRO A 107 -3.20 15.61 3.58
C PRO A 107 -2.00 16.55 3.70
N ASP A 108 -2.14 17.64 4.48
CA ASP A 108 -1.06 18.59 4.76
C ASP A 108 0.03 17.94 5.64
N ALA A 109 -0.35 17.03 6.54
CA ALA A 109 0.58 16.23 7.33
C ALA A 109 1.46 15.31 6.45
N ILE A 110 0.83 14.60 5.52
CA ILE A 110 1.55 13.73 4.57
C ILE A 110 2.51 14.55 3.73
N TYR A 111 2.08 15.72 3.24
CA TYR A 111 2.94 16.67 2.52
C TYR A 111 4.16 17.09 3.35
N LEU A 112 3.95 17.56 4.58
CA LEU A 112 5.03 17.99 5.47
C LEU A 112 6.03 16.86 5.75
N VAL A 113 5.53 15.67 6.08
CA VAL A 113 6.37 14.49 6.35
C VAL A 113 7.17 14.11 5.11
N THR A 114 6.58 14.15 3.90
CA THR A 114 7.32 13.90 2.65
C THR A 114 8.47 14.88 2.48
N LEU A 115 8.26 16.19 2.64
CA LEU A 115 9.32 17.21 2.55
C LEU A 115 10.47 16.94 3.53
N VAL A 116 10.13 16.67 4.79
CA VAL A 116 11.09 16.38 5.86
C VAL A 116 11.89 15.12 5.52
N LYS A 117 11.26 14.08 4.97
CA LYS A 117 11.96 12.85 4.57
C LYS A 117 12.99 13.11 3.47
N PHE A 118 12.68 13.89 2.43
CA PHE A 118 13.69 14.31 1.44
C PHE A 118 14.87 15.04 2.10
N GLY A 119 14.61 15.95 3.03
CA GLY A 119 15.68 16.58 3.81
C GLY A 119 16.52 15.57 4.63
N LEU A 120 15.89 14.61 5.29
CA LEU A 120 16.58 13.58 6.07
C LEU A 120 17.39 12.60 5.19
N ILE A 121 16.94 12.30 3.97
CA ILE A 121 17.70 11.51 2.98
C ILE A 121 18.98 12.27 2.59
N GLY A 122 18.86 13.58 2.31
CA GLY A 122 20.01 14.46 2.10
C GLY A 122 20.97 14.45 3.30
N LEU A 123 20.47 14.72 4.49
CA LEU A 123 21.30 14.78 5.70
C LEU A 123 22.04 13.46 5.99
N SER A 124 21.32 12.32 5.96
CA SER A 124 21.87 11.00 6.25
C SER A 124 22.92 10.57 5.21
N SER A 125 22.67 10.84 3.92
CA SER A 125 23.62 10.58 2.85
C SER A 125 24.86 11.46 2.95
N ALA A 126 24.73 12.77 3.17
CA ALA A 126 25.87 13.67 3.33
C ALA A 126 26.74 13.28 4.54
N TYR A 127 26.12 12.92 5.66
CA TYR A 127 26.82 12.42 6.84
C TYR A 127 27.60 11.13 6.53
N SER A 128 26.96 10.18 5.85
CA SER A 128 27.56 8.89 5.51
C SER A 128 28.71 9.04 4.52
N LEU A 129 28.49 9.76 3.43
CA LEU A 129 29.47 9.98 2.36
C LEU A 129 30.71 10.74 2.87
N LYS A 130 30.52 11.78 3.70
CA LYS A 130 31.66 12.50 4.32
C LYS A 130 32.54 11.57 5.16
N LYS A 131 31.94 10.60 5.86
CA LYS A 131 32.68 9.65 6.70
C LYS A 131 33.32 8.52 5.88
N LEU A 132 32.71 8.12 4.77
CA LEU A 132 33.25 7.10 3.87
C LEU A 132 34.41 7.62 3.00
N TYR A 133 34.38 8.90 2.62
CA TYR A 133 35.30 9.49 1.64
C TYR A 133 36.02 10.72 2.22
N SER A 134 37.11 10.49 2.93
CA SER A 134 37.85 11.52 3.68
C SER A 134 38.50 12.61 2.80
N ASN A 135 38.78 12.30 1.54
CA ASN A 135 39.49 13.24 0.64
C ASN A 135 38.51 14.13 -0.14
N VAL A 136 37.21 13.82 -0.11
CA VAL A 136 36.19 14.55 -0.87
C VAL A 136 35.81 15.82 -0.12
N LYS A 137 35.82 16.95 -0.83
CA LYS A 137 35.46 18.25 -0.26
C LYS A 137 33.94 18.37 -0.05
N LEU A 138 33.55 19.15 0.96
CA LEU A 138 32.15 19.27 1.40
C LEU A 138 31.16 19.64 0.27
N PRO A 139 31.44 20.60 -0.64
CA PRO A 139 30.51 20.93 -1.73
C PRO A 139 30.20 19.73 -2.64
N LEU A 140 31.21 18.90 -2.91
CA LEU A 140 31.04 17.70 -3.73
C LEU A 140 30.29 16.58 -3.01
N ILE A 141 30.37 16.53 -1.67
CA ILE A 141 29.48 15.67 -0.87
C ILE A 141 28.03 16.16 -0.96
N LEU A 142 27.79 17.48 -0.94
CA LEU A 142 26.44 18.04 -1.11
C LEU A 142 25.86 17.67 -2.48
N VAL A 143 26.67 17.74 -3.54
CA VAL A 143 26.29 17.30 -4.91
C VAL A 143 25.79 15.86 -4.90
N LEU A 144 26.58 14.91 -4.38
CA LEU A 144 26.18 13.50 -4.35
C LEU A 144 24.97 13.23 -3.44
N SER A 145 24.89 13.96 -2.32
CA SER A 145 23.78 13.86 -1.38
C SER A 145 22.45 14.36 -1.96
N ALA A 146 22.47 15.50 -2.66
CA ALA A 146 21.31 16.05 -3.35
C ALA A 146 20.87 15.11 -4.49
N SER A 147 21.81 14.63 -5.30
CA SER A 147 21.57 13.62 -6.34
C SER A 147 20.91 12.36 -5.80
N TYR A 148 21.40 11.81 -4.68
CA TYR A 148 20.79 10.63 -4.05
C TYR A 148 19.39 10.92 -3.53
N SER A 149 19.23 12.05 -2.84
CA SER A 149 17.94 12.44 -2.25
C SER A 149 16.86 12.67 -3.30
N LEU A 150 17.23 13.19 -4.48
CA LEU A 150 16.32 13.53 -5.58
C LEU A 150 16.44 12.54 -6.74
N MET A 151 16.88 11.30 -6.47
CA MET A 151 16.90 10.24 -7.48
C MET A 151 15.49 10.00 -8.03
N SER A 152 15.38 9.69 -9.33
CA SER A 152 14.07 9.58 -10.00
C SER A 152 13.16 8.57 -9.32
N PHE A 153 13.70 7.45 -8.79
CA PHE A 153 12.91 6.46 -8.03
C PHE A 153 12.15 7.07 -6.84
N ALA A 154 12.79 7.98 -6.10
CA ALA A 154 12.19 8.62 -4.93
C ALA A 154 11.20 9.72 -5.32
N THR A 155 11.52 10.52 -6.34
CA THR A 155 10.68 11.66 -6.75
C THR A 155 9.45 11.23 -7.56
N SER A 156 9.56 10.18 -8.37
CA SER A 156 8.47 9.70 -9.22
C SER A 156 7.39 8.92 -8.48
N GLN A 157 7.65 8.56 -7.22
CA GLN A 157 6.79 7.73 -6.36
C GLN A 157 6.67 8.37 -4.97
N LEU A 158 6.74 9.70 -4.90
CA LEU A 158 6.75 10.46 -3.64
C LEU A 158 5.45 10.31 -2.83
N GLU A 159 4.37 9.87 -3.49
CA GLU A 159 3.10 9.55 -2.86
C GLU A 159 3.23 8.30 -1.97
N ILE A 160 4.17 7.39 -2.27
CA ILE A 160 4.49 6.22 -1.46
C ILE A 160 5.47 6.62 -0.34
N ASN A 161 4.99 7.48 0.55
CA ASN A 161 5.77 8.15 1.58
C ASN A 161 6.56 7.17 2.48
N MET A 162 6.04 5.96 2.76
CA MET A 162 6.74 4.97 3.60
C MET A 162 8.04 4.42 2.98
N TRP A 163 8.23 4.51 1.67
CA TRP A 163 9.48 4.04 1.03
C TRP A 163 10.64 5.00 1.29
N LEU A 164 10.36 6.30 1.48
CA LEU A 164 11.38 7.31 1.72
C LEU A 164 12.16 7.07 3.01
N ASP A 165 11.58 6.39 4.00
CA ASP A 165 12.27 6.01 5.24
C ASP A 165 13.49 5.13 4.98
N VAL A 166 13.40 4.25 3.99
CA VAL A 166 14.47 3.33 3.62
C VAL A 166 15.69 4.12 3.13
N PHE A 167 15.46 5.18 2.35
CA PHE A 167 16.53 6.00 1.78
C PHE A 167 17.21 6.89 2.84
N ILE A 168 16.56 7.13 3.97
CA ILE A 168 17.21 7.77 5.14
C ILE A 168 18.19 6.77 5.79
N LEU A 169 17.81 5.49 5.89
CA LEU A 169 18.58 4.48 6.62
C LEU A 169 19.73 3.89 5.81
N VAL A 170 19.54 3.62 4.52
CA VAL A 170 20.51 2.91 3.67
C VAL A 170 21.92 3.53 3.68
N PRO A 171 22.11 4.86 3.58
CA PRO A 171 23.43 5.45 3.70
C PRO A 171 24.10 5.17 5.05
N LEU A 172 23.33 5.24 6.14
CA LEU A 172 23.80 4.98 7.50
C LEU A 172 24.12 3.50 7.71
N ILE A 173 23.36 2.60 7.09
CA ILE A 173 23.63 1.14 7.09
C ILE A 173 24.97 0.86 6.42
N ILE A 174 25.25 1.45 5.24
CA ILE A 174 26.55 1.26 4.58
C ILE A 174 27.69 1.86 5.41
N LEU A 175 27.51 3.06 5.97
CA LEU A 175 28.50 3.62 6.89
C LEU A 175 28.75 2.67 8.08
N GLY A 176 27.69 2.14 8.69
CA GLY A 176 27.78 1.15 9.77
C GLY A 176 28.50 -0.13 9.34
N LEU A 177 28.23 -0.65 8.14
CA LEU A 177 28.91 -1.82 7.60
C LEU A 177 30.41 -1.56 7.42
N HIS A 178 30.81 -0.38 6.94
CA HIS A 178 32.23 -0.02 6.87
C HIS A 178 32.88 0.08 8.25
N GLN A 179 32.17 0.64 9.25
CA GLN A 179 32.66 0.67 10.64
C GLN A 179 32.82 -0.75 11.21
N LEU A 180 31.89 -1.66 10.89
CA LEU A 180 31.92 -3.06 11.28
C LEU A 180 33.15 -3.77 10.70
N LEU A 181 33.37 -3.64 9.40
CA LEU A 181 34.51 -4.25 8.69
C LEU A 181 35.85 -3.70 9.16
N ASN A 182 35.91 -2.40 9.43
CA ASN A 182 37.09 -1.73 9.98
C ASN A 182 37.27 -1.95 11.49
N GLN A 183 36.35 -2.66 12.15
CA GLN A 183 36.34 -2.93 13.59
C GLN A 183 36.35 -1.64 14.44
N SER A 184 35.82 -0.54 13.91
CA SER A 184 35.73 0.76 14.59
C SER A 184 34.37 0.98 15.27
N GLY A 185 33.35 0.19 14.95
CA GLY A 185 32.05 0.22 15.62
C GLY A 185 31.04 -0.76 15.02
N TYR A 186 30.15 -1.30 15.86
CA TYR A 186 29.14 -2.29 15.47
C TYR A 186 27.71 -1.73 15.56
N LEU A 187 27.50 -0.75 16.44
CA LEU A 187 26.18 -0.29 16.87
C LEU A 187 25.40 0.40 15.74
N LEU A 188 26.07 1.22 14.93
CA LEU A 188 25.40 1.93 13.82
C LEU A 188 24.79 0.96 12.82
N TYR A 189 25.54 -0.08 12.42
CA TYR A 189 25.05 -1.12 11.51
C TYR A 189 23.87 -1.87 12.12
N TYR A 190 24.03 -2.34 13.36
CA TYR A 190 22.99 -3.08 14.08
C TYR A 190 21.70 -2.28 14.21
N LEU A 191 21.77 -1.05 14.73
CA LEU A 191 20.58 -0.22 14.97
C LEU A 191 19.88 0.13 13.66
N THR A 192 20.62 0.59 12.65
CA THR A 192 19.99 1.02 11.39
C THR A 192 19.39 -0.14 10.60
N LEU A 193 20.01 -1.32 10.62
CA LEU A 193 19.45 -2.53 10.01
C LEU A 193 18.24 -3.06 10.78
N THR A 194 18.30 -3.06 12.12
CA THR A 194 17.14 -3.43 12.97
C THR A 194 15.96 -2.50 12.70
N THR A 195 16.20 -1.19 12.68
CA THR A 195 15.18 -0.18 12.38
C THR A 195 14.61 -0.41 10.98
N LEU A 196 15.44 -0.64 9.96
CA LEU A 196 14.94 -0.88 8.60
C LEU A 196 13.96 -2.06 8.55
N PHE A 197 14.27 -3.18 9.20
CA PHE A 197 13.38 -4.33 9.25
C PHE A 197 12.07 -4.07 10.01
N ILE A 198 12.10 -3.22 11.04
CA ILE A 198 10.88 -2.81 11.77
C ILE A 198 10.03 -1.86 10.93
N GLN A 199 10.67 -0.93 10.20
CA GLN A 199 9.96 0.10 9.44
C GLN A 199 9.37 -0.42 8.14
N ASN A 200 10.11 -1.27 7.43
CA ASN A 200 9.73 -1.76 6.12
C ASN A 200 10.43 -3.11 5.84
N TYR A 201 9.75 -4.22 6.15
CA TYR A 201 10.30 -5.56 5.91
C TYR A 201 10.57 -5.82 4.41
N TYR A 202 9.76 -5.21 3.52
CA TYR A 202 9.80 -5.45 2.08
C TYR A 202 11.09 -4.88 1.46
N PHE A 203 11.46 -3.63 1.75
CA PHE A 203 12.76 -3.11 1.31
C PHE A 203 13.90 -3.60 2.22
N GLY A 204 13.59 -4.02 3.45
CA GLY A 204 14.53 -4.67 4.36
C GLY A 204 15.17 -5.92 3.77
N PHE A 205 14.37 -6.85 3.20
CA PHE A 205 14.95 -8.06 2.61
C PHE A 205 15.78 -7.75 1.34
N MET A 206 15.33 -6.82 0.49
CA MET A 206 16.10 -6.36 -0.68
C MET A 206 17.46 -5.80 -0.24
N THR A 207 17.46 -5.00 0.83
CA THR A 207 18.68 -4.44 1.41
C THR A 207 19.58 -5.53 1.98
N ALA A 208 19.03 -6.56 2.62
CA ALA A 208 19.81 -7.69 3.15
C ALA A 208 20.55 -8.47 2.05
N ILE A 209 19.89 -8.71 0.90
CA ILE A 209 20.52 -9.32 -0.28
C ILE A 209 21.65 -8.42 -0.79
N PHE A 210 21.36 -7.12 -0.99
CA PHE A 210 22.37 -6.15 -1.43
C PHE A 210 23.56 -6.06 -0.48
N LEU A 211 23.34 -6.04 0.84
CA LEU A 211 24.40 -5.98 1.85
C LEU A 211 25.30 -7.21 1.78
N THR A 212 24.74 -8.39 1.52
CA THR A 212 25.51 -9.63 1.36
C THR A 212 26.41 -9.54 0.14
N LEU A 213 25.88 -9.11 -1.01
CA LEU A 213 26.65 -8.92 -2.24
C LEU A 213 27.72 -7.82 -2.08
N TYR A 214 27.34 -6.69 -1.48
CA TYR A 214 28.26 -5.58 -1.20
C TYR A 214 29.35 -5.98 -0.20
N PHE A 215 29.04 -6.80 0.80
CA PHE A 215 30.01 -7.37 1.74
C PHE A 215 31.05 -8.23 1.01
N ILE A 216 30.62 -9.10 0.09
CA ILE A 216 31.52 -9.92 -0.75
C ILE A 216 32.46 -9.00 -1.54
N VAL A 217 31.93 -7.95 -2.16
CA VAL A 217 32.75 -6.94 -2.85
C VAL A 217 33.74 -6.26 -1.90
N GLN A 218 33.35 -5.92 -0.66
CA GLN A 218 34.30 -5.34 0.32
C GLN A 218 35.42 -6.30 0.70
N GLN A 219 35.17 -7.62 0.74
CA GLN A 219 36.22 -8.58 1.10
C GLN A 219 37.34 -8.63 0.07
N THR A 220 37.09 -8.29 -1.20
CA THR A 220 38.14 -8.21 -2.23
C THR A 220 39.21 -7.14 -1.94
N LYS A 221 38.91 -6.17 -1.06
CA LYS A 221 39.87 -5.16 -0.60
C LYS A 221 40.70 -5.64 0.59
N THR A 222 40.20 -6.64 1.32
CA THR A 222 40.80 -7.11 2.56
C THR A 222 41.90 -8.12 2.24
N SER A 223 43.10 -7.90 2.78
CA SER A 223 44.21 -8.84 2.65
C SER A 223 44.30 -9.74 3.89
N GLY A 224 44.47 -11.05 3.69
CA GLY A 224 44.66 -12.02 4.74
C GLY A 224 43.38 -12.76 5.17
N TRP A 225 43.44 -14.10 5.09
CA TRP A 225 42.30 -15.00 5.36
C TRP A 225 41.72 -14.83 6.78
N LYS A 226 42.58 -14.65 7.78
CA LYS A 226 42.14 -14.42 9.18
C LYS A 226 41.22 -13.19 9.30
N LYS A 227 41.54 -12.11 8.59
CA LYS A 227 40.75 -10.87 8.62
C LYS A 227 39.43 -11.03 7.87
N ILE A 228 39.45 -11.69 6.73
CA ILE A 228 38.23 -12.03 5.96
C ILE A 228 37.29 -12.87 6.83
N LEU A 229 37.81 -13.90 7.52
CA LEU A 229 37.02 -14.74 8.41
C LEU A 229 36.47 -13.95 9.60
N GLN A 230 37.24 -13.02 10.18
CA GLN A 230 36.76 -12.14 11.25
C GLN A 230 35.64 -11.21 10.76
N ASN A 231 35.80 -10.63 9.57
CA ASN A 231 34.78 -9.78 8.94
C ASN A 231 33.50 -10.57 8.68
N PHE A 232 33.61 -11.80 8.15
CA PHE A 232 32.49 -12.69 7.92
C PHE A 232 31.75 -12.99 9.22
N LYS A 233 32.46 -13.44 10.27
CA LYS A 233 31.86 -13.68 11.59
C LYS A 233 31.15 -12.43 12.12
N SER A 234 31.79 -11.27 12.05
CA SER A 234 31.23 -10.01 12.57
C SER A 234 29.98 -9.58 11.80
N PHE A 235 30.04 -9.65 10.47
CA PHE A 235 28.90 -9.37 9.59
C PHE A 235 27.74 -10.32 9.89
N THR A 236 27.97 -11.63 9.87
CA THR A 236 26.93 -12.63 10.11
C THR A 236 26.32 -12.50 11.49
N ILE A 237 27.12 -12.40 12.56
CA ILE A 237 26.61 -12.28 13.93
C ILE A 237 25.76 -11.02 14.08
N VAL A 238 26.28 -9.86 13.68
CA VAL A 238 25.56 -8.59 13.87
C VAL A 238 24.29 -8.52 12.99
N SER A 239 24.33 -9.05 11.76
CA SER A 239 23.15 -9.14 10.90
C SER A 239 22.07 -10.07 11.46
N ILE A 240 22.44 -11.24 11.99
CA ILE A 240 21.50 -12.17 12.64
C ILE A 240 20.90 -11.52 13.89
N LEU A 241 21.71 -10.87 14.72
CA LEU A 241 21.22 -10.18 15.91
C LEU A 241 20.29 -9.03 15.55
N ALA A 242 20.55 -8.29 14.46
CA ALA A 242 19.64 -7.26 13.98
C ALA A 242 18.29 -7.84 13.51
N GLY A 243 18.32 -8.96 12.76
CA GLY A 243 17.12 -9.68 12.34
C GLY A 243 16.32 -10.30 13.50
N LEU A 244 17.02 -10.83 14.51
CA LEU A 244 16.39 -11.31 15.74
C LEU A 244 15.75 -10.16 16.52
N SER A 245 16.44 -9.02 16.62
CA SER A 245 15.96 -7.84 17.33
C SER A 245 14.72 -7.22 16.69
N SER A 246 14.57 -7.35 15.37
CA SER A 246 13.36 -6.94 14.64
C SER A 246 12.26 -8.01 14.62
N ALA A 247 12.44 -9.18 15.25
CA ALA A 247 11.47 -10.28 15.25
C ALA A 247 10.11 -9.90 15.86
N ILE A 248 10.06 -8.92 16.77
CA ILE A 248 8.82 -8.34 17.30
C ILE A 248 7.87 -7.88 16.18
N MET A 249 8.42 -7.34 15.08
CA MET A 249 7.67 -6.94 13.89
C MET A 249 7.68 -8.05 12.83
N LEU A 250 8.86 -8.62 12.52
CA LEU A 250 9.02 -9.56 11.41
C LEU A 250 8.25 -10.86 11.61
N LEU A 251 8.23 -11.43 12.82
CA LEU A 251 7.60 -12.73 13.04
C LEU A 251 6.07 -12.67 12.89
N PRO A 252 5.35 -11.73 13.54
CA PRO A 252 3.92 -11.56 13.31
C PRO A 252 3.57 -11.30 11.85
N THR A 253 4.31 -10.41 11.20
CA THR A 253 4.08 -10.10 9.78
C THR A 253 4.31 -11.31 8.88
N TYR A 254 5.39 -12.07 9.10
CA TYR A 254 5.65 -13.29 8.32
C TYR A 254 4.52 -14.32 8.50
N LEU A 255 4.02 -14.51 9.72
CA LEU A 255 2.93 -15.46 9.99
C LEU A 255 1.61 -15.00 9.37
N ASP A 256 1.32 -13.70 9.39
CA ASP A 256 0.15 -13.10 8.74
C ASP A 256 0.22 -13.27 7.21
N LEU A 257 1.34 -12.91 6.58
CA LEU A 257 1.58 -13.09 5.15
C LEU A 257 1.58 -14.57 4.75
N LYS A 258 2.07 -15.48 5.60
CA LYS A 258 2.01 -16.91 5.32
C LYS A 258 0.57 -17.43 5.37
N ALA A 259 -0.26 -16.90 6.27
CA ALA A 259 -1.65 -17.31 6.41
C ALA A 259 -2.55 -16.72 5.32
N HIS A 260 -2.31 -15.46 4.94
CA HIS A 260 -3.22 -14.66 4.11
C HIS A 260 -2.58 -14.06 2.85
N GLY A 261 -1.30 -14.31 2.60
CA GLY A 261 -0.56 -13.74 1.48
C GLY A 261 -0.95 -14.30 0.12
N GLU A 262 -0.36 -13.73 -0.91
CA GLU A 262 -0.59 -14.13 -2.30
C GLU A 262 0.22 -15.39 -2.64
N LYS A 263 -0.18 -16.08 -3.71
CA LYS A 263 0.64 -17.17 -4.26
C LYS A 263 1.83 -16.54 -5.00
N PHE A 264 2.96 -17.23 -5.03
CA PHE A 264 4.10 -16.81 -5.84
C PHE A 264 3.71 -16.75 -7.32
N THR A 265 4.32 -15.82 -8.04
CA THR A 265 4.18 -15.68 -9.49
C THR A 265 4.97 -16.78 -10.19
N GLU A 266 4.33 -17.44 -11.14
CA GLU A 266 4.99 -18.44 -11.97
C GLU A 266 5.98 -17.78 -12.93
N ILE A 267 7.17 -18.38 -13.03
CA ILE A 267 8.19 -17.96 -14.00
C ILE A 267 7.82 -18.58 -15.34
N THR A 268 7.36 -17.75 -16.28
CA THR A 268 6.87 -18.20 -17.60
C THR A 268 7.82 -17.83 -18.74
N LYS A 269 8.72 -16.86 -18.53
CA LYS A 269 9.68 -16.36 -19.53
C LYS A 269 11.07 -16.25 -18.90
N LEU A 270 12.12 -16.33 -19.71
CA LEU A 270 13.49 -16.08 -19.24
C LEU A 270 13.75 -14.58 -19.07
N PHE A 271 13.30 -13.79 -20.03
CA PHE A 271 13.45 -12.34 -20.03
C PHE A 271 12.19 -11.64 -19.51
N THR A 272 12.39 -10.52 -18.82
CA THR A 272 11.31 -9.65 -18.37
C THR A 272 10.56 -9.09 -19.57
N GLU A 273 9.24 -9.07 -19.48
CA GLU A 273 8.38 -8.60 -20.55
C GLU A 273 8.59 -7.10 -20.83
N GLY A 274 8.69 -6.75 -22.12
CA GLY A 274 8.91 -5.36 -22.55
C GLY A 274 10.37 -4.89 -22.53
N ALA A 275 11.25 -5.58 -21.82
CA ALA A 275 12.63 -5.13 -21.59
C ALA A 275 13.48 -5.03 -22.88
N TRP A 276 14.31 -4.00 -22.96
CA TRP A 276 15.17 -3.68 -24.09
C TRP A 276 16.55 -3.16 -23.69
N TYR A 277 17.56 -3.49 -24.51
CA TYR A 277 18.96 -3.18 -24.19
C TYR A 277 19.29 -1.67 -24.10
N LEU A 278 18.47 -0.80 -24.70
CA LEU A 278 18.63 0.66 -24.57
C LEU A 278 17.83 1.27 -23.41
N ASP A 279 17.01 0.51 -22.68
CA ASP A 279 16.20 1.03 -21.56
C ASP A 279 17.09 1.70 -20.51
N LEU A 280 18.26 1.12 -20.24
CA LEU A 280 19.25 1.67 -19.33
C LEU A 280 19.65 3.10 -19.70
N PHE A 281 19.84 3.38 -20.99
CA PHE A 281 20.21 4.71 -21.47
C PHE A 281 19.01 5.64 -21.55
N ALA A 282 17.89 5.15 -22.09
CA ALA A 282 16.63 5.89 -22.18
C ALA A 282 16.18 6.42 -20.80
N LYS A 283 16.35 5.61 -19.77
CA LYS A 283 15.97 5.98 -18.41
C LYS A 283 16.98 6.87 -17.68
N ASN A 284 18.14 7.14 -18.30
CA ASN A 284 19.15 8.07 -17.79
C ASN A 284 19.13 9.45 -18.49
N PHE A 285 18.13 9.73 -19.32
CA PHE A 285 17.84 11.09 -19.78
C PHE A 285 17.26 11.95 -18.65
N ILE A 286 17.60 13.23 -18.66
CA ILE A 286 17.04 14.22 -17.73
C ILE A 286 15.52 14.29 -17.95
N GLY A 287 14.74 14.06 -16.89
CA GLY A 287 13.29 14.13 -16.95
C GLY A 287 12.61 12.92 -17.59
N ALA A 288 13.32 11.80 -17.78
CA ALA A 288 12.74 10.56 -18.30
C ALA A 288 11.69 9.97 -17.33
N TYR A 289 10.41 10.19 -17.62
CA TYR A 289 9.27 9.62 -16.91
C TYR A 289 8.37 8.92 -17.93
N ASP A 290 8.32 7.59 -17.89
CA ASP A 290 7.45 6.79 -18.75
C ASP A 290 6.09 6.58 -18.07
N THR A 291 6.08 5.89 -16.95
CA THR A 291 4.88 5.51 -16.21
C THR A 291 5.31 4.87 -14.88
N THR A 292 4.46 4.95 -13.86
CA THR A 292 4.57 4.12 -12.65
C THR A 292 3.47 3.06 -12.58
N LYS A 293 2.61 2.98 -13.62
CA LYS A 293 1.60 1.95 -13.80
C LYS A 293 2.21 0.69 -14.41
N PHE A 294 1.73 0.27 -15.58
CA PHE A 294 2.10 -0.99 -16.22
C PHE A 294 3.13 -0.76 -17.33
N GLY A 295 4.08 -1.67 -17.47
CA GLY A 295 5.12 -1.59 -18.51
C GLY A 295 6.25 -0.60 -18.22
N ALA A 296 6.34 -0.09 -16.98
CA ALA A 296 7.39 0.82 -16.56
C ALA A 296 8.79 0.19 -16.63
N ILE A 297 9.75 0.92 -17.21
CA ILE A 297 11.17 0.55 -17.17
C ILE A 297 11.83 1.03 -15.86
N PRO A 298 12.94 0.42 -15.40
CA PRO A 298 13.49 0.68 -14.05
C PRO A 298 13.88 2.14 -13.79
N MET A 299 13.25 2.80 -12.81
CA MET A 299 13.56 4.19 -12.43
C MET A 299 14.96 4.30 -11.76
N ILE A 300 16.00 4.60 -12.54
CA ILE A 300 17.41 4.50 -12.07
C ILE A 300 18.20 5.81 -12.08
N TYR A 301 17.67 6.87 -12.70
CA TYR A 301 18.39 8.13 -12.85
C TYR A 301 18.68 8.81 -11.50
N VAL A 302 19.92 9.27 -11.35
CA VAL A 302 20.44 9.93 -10.13
C VAL A 302 21.26 11.18 -10.46
N GLY A 303 21.25 11.62 -11.73
CA GLY A 303 22.10 12.70 -12.25
C GLY A 303 23.23 12.18 -13.15
N LEU A 304 23.53 12.93 -14.21
CA LEU A 304 24.58 12.61 -15.19
C LEU A 304 25.96 12.67 -14.55
N LEU A 305 26.23 13.63 -13.68
CA LEU A 305 27.53 13.74 -13.03
C LEU A 305 27.86 12.52 -12.14
N PRO A 306 27.00 12.08 -11.19
CA PRO A 306 27.23 10.84 -10.48
C PRO A 306 27.41 9.63 -11.41
N LEU A 307 26.65 9.54 -12.50
CA LEU A 307 26.77 8.46 -13.48
C LEU A 307 28.14 8.48 -14.19
N ILE A 308 28.59 9.63 -14.67
CA ILE A 308 29.92 9.82 -15.29
C ILE A 308 31.01 9.42 -14.30
N LEU A 309 30.92 9.89 -13.04
CA LEU A 309 31.90 9.58 -12.00
C LEU A 309 31.89 8.10 -11.63
N ALA A 310 30.73 7.46 -11.57
CA ALA A 310 30.62 6.03 -11.28
C ALA A 310 31.23 5.16 -12.39
N LEU A 311 31.09 5.54 -13.65
CA LEU A 311 31.76 4.86 -14.77
C LEU A 311 33.27 5.15 -14.80
N THR A 312 33.67 6.39 -14.47
CA THR A 312 35.08 6.79 -14.36
C THR A 312 35.82 5.98 -13.30
N TYR A 313 35.15 5.49 -12.26
CA TYR A 313 35.74 4.62 -11.23
C TYR A 313 36.54 3.44 -11.82
N PHE A 314 36.07 2.87 -12.92
CA PHE A 314 36.69 1.68 -13.53
C PHE A 314 37.98 2.00 -14.30
N THR A 315 38.27 3.28 -14.59
CA THR A 315 39.50 3.72 -15.27
C THR A 315 40.63 4.06 -14.29
N ILE A 316 40.35 4.14 -12.98
CA ILE A 316 41.32 4.53 -11.95
C ILE A 316 42.32 3.40 -11.71
N SER A 317 43.58 3.63 -12.09
CA SER A 317 44.65 2.62 -12.07
C SER A 317 45.19 2.32 -10.66
N SER A 318 45.13 3.27 -9.73
CA SER A 318 45.53 3.08 -8.32
C SER A 318 44.67 2.05 -7.59
N ILE A 319 43.45 1.82 -8.08
CA ILE A 319 42.53 0.81 -7.55
C ILE A 319 42.83 -0.53 -8.22
N LYS A 320 43.16 -1.54 -7.40
CA LYS A 320 43.44 -2.90 -7.86
C LYS A 320 42.31 -3.41 -8.77
N TRP A 321 42.69 -4.04 -9.89
CA TRP A 321 41.74 -4.48 -10.92
C TRP A 321 40.71 -5.48 -10.38
N GLN A 322 41.08 -6.31 -9.40
CA GLN A 322 40.16 -7.27 -8.77
C GLN A 322 39.00 -6.55 -8.06
N ILE A 323 39.29 -5.42 -7.40
CA ILE A 323 38.29 -4.60 -6.72
C ILE A 323 37.39 -3.95 -7.78
N ARG A 324 37.98 -3.42 -8.85
CA ARG A 324 37.22 -2.86 -9.99
C ARG A 324 36.29 -3.92 -10.60
N LEU A 325 36.80 -5.12 -10.88
CA LEU A 325 36.00 -6.22 -11.41
C LEU A 325 34.87 -6.63 -10.46
N ALA A 326 35.13 -6.74 -9.15
CA ALA A 326 34.10 -7.08 -8.17
C ALA A 326 32.93 -6.07 -8.16
N TYR A 327 33.25 -4.77 -8.26
CA TYR A 327 32.22 -3.74 -8.42
C TYR A 327 31.52 -3.80 -9.78
N ALA A 328 32.24 -4.11 -10.86
CA ALA A 328 31.65 -4.27 -12.18
C ALA A 328 30.66 -5.45 -12.22
N LEU A 329 30.98 -6.56 -11.56
CA LEU A 329 30.09 -7.72 -11.43
C LEU A 329 28.84 -7.38 -10.61
N LEU A 330 28.97 -6.65 -9.51
CA LEU A 330 27.81 -6.20 -8.73
C LEU A 330 26.93 -5.24 -9.54
N PHE A 331 27.55 -4.29 -10.25
CA PHE A 331 26.86 -3.34 -11.12
C PHE A 331 26.10 -4.06 -12.25
N LEU A 332 26.77 -5.01 -12.91
CA LEU A 332 26.18 -5.84 -13.95
C LEU A 332 25.06 -6.73 -13.42
N PHE A 333 25.21 -7.35 -12.24
CA PHE A 333 24.18 -8.18 -11.63
C PHE A 333 22.88 -7.41 -11.39
N LEU A 334 22.97 -6.18 -10.89
CA LEU A 334 21.79 -5.32 -10.70
C LEU A 334 21.12 -4.97 -12.04
N ILE A 335 21.91 -4.66 -13.08
CA ILE A 335 21.37 -4.37 -14.42
C ILE A 335 20.70 -5.61 -15.01
N VAL A 336 21.39 -6.75 -15.03
CA VAL A 336 20.89 -8.03 -15.55
C VAL A 336 19.60 -8.44 -14.84
N SER A 337 19.46 -8.11 -13.55
CA SER A 337 18.24 -8.40 -12.80
C SER A 337 16.98 -7.77 -13.41
N PHE A 338 17.07 -6.57 -14.00
CA PHE A 338 15.91 -5.93 -14.64
C PHE A 338 15.46 -6.69 -15.89
N TYR A 339 16.40 -7.35 -16.58
CA TYR A 339 16.17 -8.03 -17.85
C TYR A 339 15.80 -9.50 -17.69
N PHE A 340 16.20 -10.17 -16.61
CA PHE A 340 15.91 -11.58 -16.36
C PHE A 340 14.74 -11.73 -15.38
N GLN A 341 13.62 -12.28 -15.85
CA GLN A 341 12.40 -12.42 -15.05
C GLN A 341 12.64 -13.17 -13.72
N PRO A 342 13.42 -14.27 -13.65
CA PRO A 342 13.68 -14.95 -12.38
C PRO A 342 14.37 -14.06 -11.34
N LEU A 343 15.32 -13.23 -11.78
CA LEU A 343 16.03 -12.30 -10.90
C LEU A 343 15.14 -11.13 -10.52
N ASP A 344 14.36 -10.59 -11.46
CA ASP A 344 13.40 -9.53 -11.19
C ASP A 344 12.37 -9.95 -10.15
N LEU A 345 11.81 -11.16 -10.27
CA LEU A 345 10.90 -11.74 -9.29
C LEU A 345 11.60 -12.03 -7.96
N MET A 346 12.83 -12.52 -7.96
CA MET A 346 13.60 -12.77 -6.73
C MET A 346 13.71 -11.50 -5.88
N TRP A 347 14.06 -10.36 -6.50
CA TRP A 347 14.13 -9.08 -5.79
C TRP A 347 12.78 -8.61 -5.25
N GLN A 348 11.68 -9.14 -5.74
CA GLN A 348 10.32 -8.74 -5.38
C GLN A 348 9.60 -9.80 -4.52
N GLY A 349 10.36 -10.77 -3.98
CA GLY A 349 9.83 -11.80 -3.08
C GLY A 349 9.06 -12.89 -3.82
N MET A 350 9.40 -13.15 -5.09
CA MET A 350 8.71 -14.06 -6.01
C MET A 350 7.27 -13.64 -6.34
N HIS A 351 6.98 -12.34 -6.26
CA HIS A 351 5.72 -11.75 -6.67
C HIS A 351 5.96 -10.68 -7.72
N ALA A 352 5.28 -10.78 -8.86
CA ALA A 352 5.19 -9.67 -9.81
C ALA A 352 4.36 -8.55 -9.17
N PRO A 353 4.89 -7.34 -9.06
CA PRO A 353 4.14 -6.23 -8.49
C PRO A 353 3.01 -5.82 -9.43
N ASN A 354 1.88 -5.42 -8.83
CA ASN A 354 0.86 -4.68 -9.55
C ASN A 354 1.25 -3.20 -9.54
N MET A 355 1.70 -2.68 -10.69
CA MET A 355 2.28 -1.34 -10.84
C MET A 355 3.53 -1.11 -9.99
N PHE A 356 4.22 0.02 -10.22
CA PHE A 356 5.48 0.37 -9.55
C PHE A 356 6.50 -0.76 -9.72
N LEU A 357 6.84 -1.06 -10.99
CA LEU A 357 7.71 -2.18 -11.36
C LEU A 357 9.15 -1.95 -10.88
N HIS A 358 9.93 -3.04 -10.80
CA HIS A 358 11.35 -2.99 -10.47
C HIS A 358 11.64 -2.25 -9.15
N ARG A 359 10.94 -2.60 -8.07
CA ARG A 359 10.99 -1.90 -6.77
C ARG A 359 12.37 -1.85 -6.08
N TYR A 360 13.35 -2.58 -6.61
CA TYR A 360 14.74 -2.59 -6.18
C TYR A 360 15.65 -1.68 -7.02
N ALA A 361 15.12 -0.94 -8.00
CA ALA A 361 15.91 -0.12 -8.93
C ALA A 361 16.79 0.93 -8.23
N TRP A 362 16.33 1.44 -7.08
CA TRP A 362 17.09 2.34 -6.22
C TRP A 362 18.44 1.77 -5.76
N LEU A 363 18.63 0.43 -5.72
CA LEU A 363 19.91 -0.20 -5.39
C LEU A 363 21.00 0.17 -6.40
N LEU A 364 20.64 0.23 -7.69
CA LEU A 364 21.57 0.65 -8.74
C LEU A 364 21.91 2.13 -8.60
N SER A 365 20.90 2.99 -8.39
CA SER A 365 21.10 4.43 -8.15
C SER A 365 22.00 4.68 -6.93
N PHE A 366 21.80 3.93 -5.85
CA PHE A 366 22.63 4.02 -4.66
C PHE A 366 24.07 3.53 -4.89
N LEU A 367 24.26 2.44 -5.64
CA LEU A 367 25.59 1.96 -6.02
C LEU A 367 26.33 2.99 -6.89
N ILE A 368 25.63 3.67 -7.82
CA ILE A 368 26.19 4.78 -8.62
C ILE A 368 26.72 5.88 -7.69
N ILE A 369 25.95 6.31 -6.69
CA ILE A 369 26.38 7.32 -5.71
C ILE A 369 27.64 6.87 -4.94
N LEU A 370 27.70 5.61 -4.52
CA LEU A 370 28.87 5.08 -3.82
C LEU A 370 30.11 5.07 -4.73
N LEU A 371 29.99 4.63 -5.99
CA LEU A 371 31.10 4.63 -6.94
C LEU A 371 31.55 6.06 -7.30
N ALA A 372 30.60 6.97 -7.49
CA ALA A 372 30.89 8.39 -7.72
C ALA A 372 31.70 9.00 -6.57
N GLY A 373 31.31 8.74 -5.33
CA GLY A 373 32.04 9.20 -4.15
C GLY A 373 33.47 8.65 -4.07
N LYS A 374 33.69 7.41 -4.51
CA LYS A 374 35.05 6.86 -4.61
C LYS A 374 35.89 7.51 -5.69
N SER A 375 35.32 7.80 -6.86
CA SER A 375 36.02 8.51 -7.93
C SER A 375 36.44 9.89 -7.45
N LEU A 376 35.56 10.62 -6.75
CA LEU A 376 35.89 11.90 -6.15
C LEU A 376 36.96 11.78 -5.04
N ASN A 377 36.99 10.66 -4.30
CA ASN A 377 38.03 10.43 -3.30
C ASN A 377 39.43 10.25 -3.89
N HIS A 378 39.51 9.94 -5.20
CA HIS A 378 40.74 9.85 -5.98
C HIS A 378 40.85 10.99 -7.01
N LEU A 379 40.10 12.09 -6.85
CA LEU A 379 40.02 13.17 -7.83
C LEU A 379 41.40 13.73 -8.22
N SER A 380 42.35 13.79 -7.29
CA SER A 380 43.72 14.26 -7.54
C SER A 380 44.53 13.38 -8.50
N GLU A 381 44.11 12.13 -8.70
CA GLU A 381 44.76 11.18 -9.60
C GLU A 381 44.17 11.21 -11.01
N LEU A 382 42.99 11.83 -11.17
CA LEU A 382 42.25 11.84 -12.43
C LEU A 382 42.80 12.92 -13.37
N ASN A 383 43.15 12.49 -14.57
CA ASN A 383 43.38 13.38 -15.71
C ASN A 383 42.21 13.25 -16.72
N TRP A 384 42.17 14.14 -17.72
CA TRP A 384 41.07 14.20 -18.69
C TRP A 384 40.79 12.87 -19.42
N LYS A 385 41.82 12.04 -19.65
CA LYS A 385 41.68 10.73 -20.33
C LYS A 385 40.84 9.74 -19.52
N HIS A 386 40.79 9.87 -18.20
CA HIS A 386 40.02 8.97 -17.33
C HIS A 386 38.51 9.13 -17.53
N PHE A 387 38.05 10.32 -17.92
CA PHE A 387 36.62 10.61 -18.13
C PHE A 387 36.14 10.20 -19.53
N LEU A 388 37.04 10.10 -20.52
CA LEU A 388 36.67 9.83 -21.90
C LEU A 388 35.86 8.53 -22.11
N PRO A 389 36.20 7.37 -21.51
CA PRO A 389 35.40 6.16 -21.71
C PRO A 389 33.97 6.30 -21.20
N ALA A 390 33.79 6.96 -20.05
CA ALA A 390 32.47 7.23 -19.49
C ALA A 390 31.67 8.17 -20.40
N LEU A 391 32.26 9.31 -20.78
CA LEU A 391 31.61 10.29 -21.66
C LEU A 391 31.28 9.70 -23.03
N PHE A 392 32.19 8.94 -23.63
CA PHE A 392 31.99 8.31 -24.93
C PHE A 392 30.88 7.25 -24.88
N SER A 393 30.92 6.34 -23.90
CA SER A 393 29.90 5.28 -23.77
C SER A 393 28.50 5.85 -23.52
N LEU A 394 28.37 6.88 -22.68
CA LEU A 394 27.10 7.56 -22.44
C LEU A 394 26.62 8.32 -23.67
N SER A 395 27.50 9.06 -24.34
CA SER A 395 27.16 9.77 -25.58
C SER A 395 26.68 8.81 -26.67
N LEU A 396 27.40 7.70 -26.86
CA LEU A 396 27.02 6.66 -27.82
C LEU A 396 25.66 6.04 -27.46
N GLY A 397 25.41 5.72 -26.18
CA GLY A 397 24.14 5.17 -25.72
C GLY A 397 22.96 6.14 -25.85
N PHE A 398 23.16 7.42 -25.56
CA PHE A 398 22.14 8.46 -25.74
C PHE A 398 21.85 8.71 -27.22
N ILE A 399 22.87 8.78 -28.08
CA ILE A 399 22.72 8.90 -29.53
C ILE A 399 22.00 7.66 -30.08
N ALA A 400 22.38 6.46 -29.66
CA ALA A 400 21.71 5.22 -30.03
C ALA A 400 20.22 5.25 -29.63
N THR A 401 19.91 5.71 -28.42
CA THR A 401 18.52 5.90 -27.96
C THR A 401 17.75 6.85 -28.88
N GLY A 402 18.39 7.93 -29.35
CA GLY A 402 17.82 8.88 -30.31
C GLY A 402 17.45 8.28 -31.67
N PHE A 403 18.13 7.22 -32.11
CA PHE A 403 17.75 6.49 -33.33
C PHE A 403 16.52 5.58 -33.14
N PHE A 404 16.14 5.27 -31.89
CA PHE A 404 15.02 4.40 -31.55
C PHE A 404 13.91 5.16 -30.77
N THR A 405 13.73 6.46 -31.04
CA THR A 405 12.73 7.31 -30.35
C THR A 405 11.32 6.75 -30.36
N LYS A 406 10.91 6.05 -31.42
CA LYS A 406 9.59 5.39 -31.52
C LYS A 406 9.31 4.33 -30.44
N ARG A 407 10.33 3.88 -29.71
CA ARG A 407 10.18 2.96 -28.57
C ARG A 407 10.07 3.70 -27.23
N TYR A 408 10.45 4.97 -27.21
CA TYR A 408 10.56 5.80 -26.02
C TYR A 408 9.75 7.08 -26.20
N ASP A 409 8.44 6.92 -26.36
CA ASP A 409 7.51 8.05 -26.58
C ASP A 409 7.53 9.07 -25.43
N PHE A 410 8.02 8.68 -24.25
CA PHE A 410 8.24 9.55 -23.09
C PHE A 410 9.50 10.45 -23.19
N LEU A 411 10.35 10.25 -24.21
CA LEU A 411 11.50 11.10 -24.49
C LEU A 411 11.18 12.07 -25.61
N GLU A 412 10.75 13.27 -25.24
CA GLU A 412 10.58 14.36 -26.20
C GLU A 412 11.93 15.02 -26.53
N PHE A 413 11.94 15.84 -27.58
CA PHE A 413 13.14 16.54 -28.05
C PHE A 413 13.82 17.38 -26.96
N ASN A 414 13.03 17.92 -26.01
CA ASN A 414 13.54 18.70 -24.88
C ASN A 414 14.47 17.87 -23.98
N GLN A 415 14.12 16.61 -23.68
CA GLN A 415 14.92 15.72 -22.83
C GLN A 415 16.27 15.41 -23.49
N PHE A 416 16.30 15.26 -24.83
CA PHE A 416 17.55 15.09 -25.58
C PHE A 416 18.44 16.32 -25.48
N ILE A 417 17.89 17.52 -25.73
CA ILE A 417 18.65 18.77 -25.64
C ILE A 417 19.17 19.00 -24.23
N LEU A 418 18.31 18.87 -23.21
CA LEU A 418 18.70 19.06 -21.82
C LEU A 418 19.84 18.10 -21.44
N THR A 419 19.68 16.82 -21.75
CA THR A 419 20.70 15.80 -21.48
C THR A 419 22.01 16.13 -22.18
N ALA A 420 21.98 16.56 -23.45
CA ALA A 420 23.18 16.97 -24.19
C ALA A 420 23.85 18.21 -23.59
N ILE A 421 23.09 19.25 -23.20
CA ILE A 421 23.61 20.48 -22.58
C ILE A 421 24.29 20.18 -21.26
N PHE A 422 23.64 19.43 -20.36
CA PHE A 422 24.23 19.09 -19.06
C PHE A 422 25.41 18.14 -19.21
N MET A 423 25.35 17.17 -20.14
CA MET A 423 26.48 16.29 -20.42
C MET A 423 27.69 17.07 -20.93
N LEU A 424 27.49 18.02 -21.86
CA LEU A 424 28.53 18.92 -22.33
C LEU A 424 29.08 19.80 -21.20
N ALA A 425 28.21 20.38 -20.37
CA ALA A 425 28.62 21.19 -19.24
C ALA A 425 29.52 20.39 -18.27
N TYR A 426 29.11 19.18 -17.89
CA TYR A 426 29.93 18.33 -17.02
C TYR A 426 31.22 17.87 -17.68
N ALA A 427 31.20 17.53 -18.96
CA ALA A 427 32.40 17.19 -19.71
C ALA A 427 33.40 18.37 -19.68
N THR A 428 32.95 19.59 -19.98
CA THR A 428 33.78 20.79 -19.94
C THR A 428 34.31 21.06 -18.52
N ILE A 429 33.45 21.03 -17.50
CA ILE A 429 33.86 21.27 -16.11
C ILE A 429 34.91 20.24 -15.65
N LEU A 430 34.69 18.95 -15.90
CA LEU A 430 35.61 17.88 -15.51
C LEU A 430 36.93 17.94 -16.28
N ILE A 431 36.88 18.13 -17.60
CA ILE A 431 38.08 18.19 -18.45
C ILE A 431 38.89 19.45 -18.16
N SER A 432 38.27 20.62 -18.08
CA SER A 432 38.97 21.88 -17.77
C SER A 432 39.60 21.84 -16.38
N HIS A 433 38.95 21.24 -15.37
CA HIS A 433 39.58 21.05 -14.07
C HIS A 433 40.76 20.08 -14.14
N ALA A 434 40.59 18.93 -14.81
CA ALA A 434 41.65 17.92 -14.96
C ALA A 434 42.86 18.43 -15.78
N GLN A 435 42.64 19.38 -16.68
CA GLN A 435 43.69 20.09 -17.42
C GLN A 435 44.22 21.34 -16.70
N LYS A 436 43.75 21.60 -15.47
CA LYS A 436 44.14 22.75 -14.63
C LYS A 436 43.83 24.13 -15.26
N GLN A 437 42.87 24.20 -16.18
CA GLN A 437 42.41 25.45 -16.80
C GLN A 437 41.55 26.30 -15.85
N ILE A 438 40.87 25.65 -14.90
CA ILE A 438 40.03 26.32 -13.89
C ILE A 438 40.48 25.94 -12.47
N SER A 439 40.31 26.88 -11.54
CA SER A 439 40.61 26.64 -10.13
C SER A 439 39.64 25.63 -9.51
N PHE A 440 40.05 24.97 -8.43
CA PHE A 440 39.19 24.04 -7.70
C PHE A 440 37.91 24.71 -7.17
N LEU A 441 38.00 25.99 -6.77
CA LEU A 441 36.83 26.77 -6.33
C LEU A 441 35.80 26.90 -7.46
N VAL A 442 36.25 27.34 -8.64
CA VAL A 442 35.40 27.48 -9.84
C VAL A 442 34.78 26.13 -10.21
N PHE A 443 35.59 25.06 -10.25
CA PHE A 443 35.11 23.69 -10.46
C PHE A 443 33.97 23.32 -9.50
N THR A 444 34.14 23.52 -8.19
CA THR A 444 33.12 23.16 -7.20
C THR A 444 31.86 24.02 -7.29
N ILE A 445 31.96 25.32 -7.58
CA ILE A 445 30.81 26.22 -7.72
C ILE A 445 29.98 25.82 -8.94
N PHE A 446 30.61 25.67 -10.11
CA PHE A 446 29.89 25.28 -11.31
C PHE A 446 29.30 23.88 -11.19
N THR A 447 30.03 22.93 -10.62
CA THR A 447 29.50 21.58 -10.36
C THR A 447 28.24 21.65 -9.49
N LEU A 448 28.25 22.45 -8.41
CA LEU A 448 27.10 22.61 -7.55
C LEU A 448 25.92 23.27 -8.28
N ILE A 449 26.16 24.36 -9.03
CA ILE A 449 25.12 25.06 -9.79
C ILE A 449 24.47 24.13 -10.82
N PHE A 450 25.28 23.45 -11.64
CA PHE A 450 24.76 22.55 -12.67
C PHE A 450 24.05 21.34 -12.06
N THR A 451 24.53 20.76 -10.97
CA THR A 451 23.82 19.65 -10.30
C THR A 451 22.51 20.11 -9.67
N ILE A 452 22.47 21.28 -9.03
CA ILE A 452 21.21 21.83 -8.50
C ILE A 452 20.22 22.07 -9.64
N GLY A 453 20.67 22.68 -10.74
CA GLY A 453 19.85 22.88 -11.94
C GLY A 453 19.31 21.57 -12.52
N GLU A 454 20.19 20.61 -12.80
CA GLU A 454 19.86 19.29 -13.35
C GLU A 454 18.85 18.55 -12.47
N THR A 455 19.15 18.42 -11.17
CA THR A 455 18.29 17.67 -10.24
C THR A 455 16.95 18.38 -10.02
N SER A 456 16.91 19.72 -10.03
CA SER A 456 15.65 20.48 -9.98
C SER A 456 14.79 20.26 -11.22
N ILE A 457 15.39 20.31 -12.42
CA ILE A 457 14.68 20.06 -13.69
C ILE A 457 14.17 18.62 -13.73
N ASN A 458 15.02 17.64 -13.40
CA ASN A 458 14.58 16.25 -13.34
C ASN A 458 13.44 16.07 -12.34
N THR A 459 13.57 16.60 -11.11
CA THR A 459 12.51 16.52 -10.10
C THR A 459 11.20 17.10 -10.62
N TYR A 460 11.24 18.27 -11.27
CA TYR A 460 10.07 18.87 -11.89
C TYR A 460 9.39 17.95 -12.89
N TYR A 461 10.15 17.32 -13.81
CA TYR A 461 9.59 16.37 -14.77
C TYR A 461 9.03 15.11 -14.10
N GLN A 462 9.70 14.56 -13.09
CA GLN A 462 9.21 13.38 -12.38
C GLN A 462 7.89 13.67 -11.65
N VAL A 463 7.78 14.82 -10.96
CA VAL A 463 6.54 15.23 -10.28
C VAL A 463 5.44 15.61 -11.28
N SER A 464 5.79 16.20 -12.42
CA SER A 464 4.83 16.52 -13.49
C SER A 464 4.28 15.26 -14.16
N GLY A 465 5.13 14.27 -14.43
CA GLY A 465 4.71 12.97 -14.95
C GLY A 465 3.78 12.23 -13.99
N LEU A 466 4.10 12.26 -12.69
CA LEU A 466 3.22 11.75 -11.64
C LEU A 466 1.86 12.47 -11.63
N ARG A 467 1.84 13.80 -11.76
CA ARG A 467 0.58 14.58 -11.86
C ARG A 467 -0.25 14.17 -13.07
N GLU A 468 0.37 14.05 -14.23
CA GLU A 468 -0.33 13.72 -15.48
C GLU A 468 -0.87 12.29 -15.46
N GLU A 469 -0.11 11.36 -14.89
CA GLU A 469 -0.50 9.96 -14.82
C GLU A 469 -1.58 9.67 -13.76
N TRP A 470 -1.42 10.22 -12.55
CA TRP A 470 -2.22 9.83 -11.39
C TRP A 470 -3.20 10.90 -10.92
N VAL A 471 -2.98 12.16 -11.29
CA VAL A 471 -3.72 13.34 -10.84
C VAL A 471 -3.64 13.54 -9.32
N PHE A 472 -3.20 14.72 -8.92
CA PHE A 472 -3.23 15.12 -7.51
C PHE A 472 -4.65 15.61 -7.15
N PRO A 473 -5.35 14.96 -6.21
CA PRO A 473 -6.73 15.30 -5.90
C PRO A 473 -6.84 16.62 -5.12
N THR A 474 -7.98 17.30 -5.28
CA THR A 474 -8.26 18.53 -4.54
C THR A 474 -8.60 18.26 -3.07
N LYS A 475 -8.33 19.24 -2.20
CA LYS A 475 -8.69 19.24 -0.79
C LYS A 475 -10.21 19.24 -0.59
N GLU A 476 -10.94 19.90 -1.50
CA GLU A 476 -12.40 19.82 -1.56
C GLU A 476 -12.88 18.38 -1.82
N SER A 477 -12.30 17.70 -2.81
CA SER A 477 -12.59 16.29 -3.07
C SER A 477 -12.34 15.48 -1.81
N TYR A 478 -11.14 15.56 -1.21
CA TYR A 478 -10.82 14.85 0.02
C TYR A 478 -11.77 15.16 1.20
N SER A 479 -12.17 16.41 1.37
CA SER A 479 -13.00 16.87 2.49
C SER A 479 -14.50 16.78 2.24
N LYS A 480 -14.92 16.20 1.10
CA LYS A 480 -16.32 16.12 0.69
C LYS A 480 -17.20 15.46 1.76
N ASN A 481 -18.15 16.23 2.28
CA ASN A 481 -19.10 15.86 3.33
C ASN A 481 -18.44 15.42 4.65
N LEU A 482 -17.20 15.83 4.92
CA LEU A 482 -16.43 15.33 6.06
C LEU A 482 -17.07 15.69 7.41
N LYS A 483 -17.60 16.91 7.56
CA LYS A 483 -18.18 17.39 8.82
C LYS A 483 -19.50 16.66 9.11
N GLU A 484 -20.33 16.51 8.10
CA GLU A 484 -21.63 15.85 8.14
C GLU A 484 -21.46 14.37 8.50
N ILE A 485 -20.50 13.69 7.85
CA ILE A 485 -20.22 12.27 8.13
C ILE A 485 -19.71 12.09 9.56
N ASN A 486 -18.79 12.93 10.04
CA ASN A 486 -18.30 12.85 11.42
C ASN A 486 -19.43 13.02 12.45
N LYS A 487 -20.38 13.93 12.21
CA LYS A 487 -21.56 14.08 13.07
C LYS A 487 -22.47 12.85 13.04
N ILE A 488 -22.72 12.28 11.86
CA ILE A 488 -23.52 11.04 11.72
C ILE A 488 -22.88 9.87 12.44
N VAL A 489 -21.57 9.67 12.28
CA VAL A 489 -20.83 8.60 12.96
C VAL A 489 -20.89 8.81 14.47
N LYS A 490 -20.71 10.06 14.93
CA LYS A 490 -20.83 10.40 16.34
C LYS A 490 -22.24 10.10 16.87
N TYR A 491 -23.29 10.55 16.18
CA TYR A 491 -24.68 10.28 16.57
C TYR A 491 -24.95 8.77 16.67
N ALA A 492 -24.52 7.98 15.70
CA ALA A 492 -24.70 6.53 15.71
C ALA A 492 -24.02 5.85 16.91
N LYS A 493 -22.81 6.32 17.28
CA LYS A 493 -22.07 5.85 18.45
C LYS A 493 -22.74 6.25 19.77
N ASP A 494 -23.13 7.51 19.89
CA ASP A 494 -23.74 8.05 21.11
C ASP A 494 -25.12 7.41 21.41
N ASN A 495 -25.81 6.91 20.38
CA ASN A 495 -27.14 6.30 20.49
C ASN A 495 -27.13 4.75 20.37
N SER A 496 -25.98 4.10 20.51
CA SER A 496 -25.88 2.63 20.47
C SER A 496 -25.07 2.08 21.64
N ASN A 497 -25.73 1.28 22.49
CA ASN A 497 -25.11 0.66 23.67
C ASN A 497 -24.44 -0.69 23.39
N THR A 498 -24.67 -1.27 22.21
CA THR A 498 -24.10 -2.55 21.78
C THR A 498 -23.24 -2.34 20.54
N PHE A 499 -22.38 -3.33 20.22
CA PHE A 499 -21.65 -3.29 18.95
C PHE A 499 -22.62 -3.13 17.77
N PHE A 500 -22.23 -2.32 16.80
CA PHE A 500 -22.94 -2.17 15.54
C PHE A 500 -21.96 -1.88 14.40
N ARG A 501 -22.38 -2.19 13.18
CA ARG A 501 -21.70 -1.72 11.96
C ARG A 501 -22.55 -0.69 11.24
N MET A 502 -21.88 0.13 10.46
CA MET A 502 -22.54 1.08 9.57
C MET A 502 -21.80 1.16 8.24
N GLU A 503 -22.53 1.53 7.19
CA GLU A 503 -21.97 1.64 5.84
C GLU A 503 -22.49 2.85 5.08
N ARG A 504 -21.61 3.40 4.24
CA ARG A 504 -21.93 4.50 3.34
C ARG A 504 -22.40 3.94 2.01
N LEU A 505 -23.58 4.35 1.53
CA LEU A 505 -24.10 3.84 0.25
C LEU A 505 -23.26 4.31 -0.95
N TYR A 506 -22.75 5.54 -0.86
CA TYR A 506 -21.94 6.18 -1.90
C TYR A 506 -20.56 6.53 -1.35
N PRO A 507 -19.65 5.55 -1.22
CA PRO A 507 -18.35 5.75 -0.60
C PRO A 507 -17.43 6.58 -1.50
N GLN A 508 -16.51 7.31 -0.88
CA GLN A 508 -15.45 8.02 -1.58
C GLN A 508 -14.28 7.09 -1.91
N THR A 509 -13.94 6.21 -0.97
CA THR A 509 -12.84 5.25 -1.09
C THR A 509 -13.29 3.87 -0.62
N GLY A 510 -12.47 2.84 -0.88
CA GLY A 510 -12.68 1.51 -0.30
C GLY A 510 -12.47 1.43 1.21
N ASN A 511 -11.98 2.50 1.86
CA ASN A 511 -11.59 2.52 3.27
C ASN A 511 -12.27 3.68 4.05
N ASP A 512 -13.44 4.15 3.63
CA ASP A 512 -14.17 5.24 4.31
C ASP A 512 -14.42 4.92 5.79
N SER A 513 -14.62 3.65 6.14
CA SER A 513 -14.77 3.17 7.53
C SER A 513 -13.56 3.46 8.41
N MET A 514 -12.34 3.26 7.90
CA MET A 514 -11.10 3.66 8.57
C MET A 514 -10.99 5.18 8.67
N LYS A 515 -11.26 5.89 7.56
CA LYS A 515 -11.16 7.36 7.50
C LYS A 515 -12.05 8.02 8.54
N PHE A 516 -13.29 7.58 8.69
CA PHE A 516 -14.28 8.17 9.60
C PHE A 516 -14.42 7.41 10.94
N ASN A 517 -13.54 6.44 11.20
CA ASN A 517 -13.51 5.65 12.42
C ASN A 517 -14.86 4.99 12.77
N TYR A 518 -15.51 4.33 11.82
CA TYR A 518 -16.70 3.52 12.07
C TYR A 518 -16.46 2.06 11.66
N TYR A 519 -17.20 1.13 12.27
CA TYR A 519 -17.07 -0.29 11.97
C TYR A 519 -17.82 -0.63 10.70
N GLY A 520 -17.07 -1.10 9.69
CA GLY A 520 -17.56 -1.36 8.34
C GLY A 520 -16.96 -2.61 7.74
N LEU A 521 -17.47 -3.00 6.59
CA LEU A 521 -17.09 -4.17 5.81
C LEU A 521 -16.21 -3.82 4.62
N SER A 522 -16.38 -2.63 4.03
CA SER A 522 -15.58 -2.20 2.87
C SER A 522 -14.08 -2.17 3.20
N GLN A 523 -13.25 -2.56 2.23
CA GLN A 523 -11.79 -2.60 2.37
C GLN A 523 -11.09 -2.42 1.02
N PHE A 524 -9.96 -1.72 1.03
CA PHE A 524 -8.93 -1.79 0.00
C PHE A 524 -7.54 -1.82 0.65
N SER A 525 -6.91 -3.00 0.72
CA SER A 525 -5.61 -3.19 1.41
C SER A 525 -4.84 -4.41 0.92
N SER A 526 -3.50 -4.29 0.83
CA SER A 526 -2.61 -5.42 0.57
C SER A 526 -2.49 -6.37 1.75
N ILE A 527 -2.70 -5.89 2.98
CA ILE A 527 -2.84 -6.71 4.20
C ILE A 527 -4.32 -6.91 4.47
N ARG A 528 -4.77 -8.16 4.43
CA ARG A 528 -6.20 -8.54 4.48
C ARG A 528 -6.37 -10.01 4.86
N ASN A 529 -7.52 -10.37 5.41
CA ASN A 529 -7.89 -11.77 5.60
C ASN A 529 -8.59 -12.34 4.36
N ARG A 530 -7.84 -13.06 3.51
CA ARG A 530 -8.35 -13.58 2.24
C ARG A 530 -9.47 -14.61 2.39
N SER A 531 -9.43 -15.42 3.45
CA SER A 531 -10.45 -16.44 3.69
C SER A 531 -11.81 -15.81 4.01
N SER A 532 -11.85 -14.79 4.86
CA SER A 532 -13.08 -14.02 5.13
C SER A 532 -13.58 -13.28 3.89
N SER A 533 -12.70 -12.59 3.16
CA SER A 533 -13.09 -11.91 1.92
C SER A 533 -13.64 -12.87 0.86
N SER A 534 -13.08 -14.08 0.75
CA SER A 534 -13.58 -15.11 -0.16
C SER A 534 -14.95 -15.67 0.27
N LEU A 535 -15.18 -15.83 1.58
CA LEU A 535 -16.50 -16.18 2.09
C LEU A 535 -17.52 -15.08 1.79
N LEU A 536 -17.14 -13.82 2.00
CA LEU A 536 -17.99 -12.67 1.72
C LEU A 536 -18.33 -12.52 0.23
N ASP A 537 -17.40 -12.84 -0.67
CA ASP A 537 -17.67 -12.97 -2.11
C ASP A 537 -18.82 -13.98 -2.33
N ARG A 538 -18.70 -15.19 -1.78
CA ARG A 538 -19.77 -16.22 -1.86
C ARG A 538 -21.08 -15.82 -1.19
N LEU A 539 -21.07 -14.83 -0.30
CA LEU A 539 -22.25 -14.29 0.38
C LEU A 539 -22.78 -12.99 -0.23
N GLY A 540 -22.20 -12.48 -1.32
CA GLY A 540 -22.74 -11.34 -2.07
C GLY A 540 -22.03 -10.01 -1.86
N PHE A 541 -20.80 -10.03 -1.36
CA PHE A 541 -19.91 -8.87 -1.30
C PHE A 541 -18.67 -9.12 -2.15
N LYS A 542 -18.70 -8.64 -3.39
CA LYS A 542 -17.70 -9.00 -4.40
C LYS A 542 -16.27 -8.73 -3.91
N SER A 543 -15.42 -9.75 -4.04
CA SER A 543 -14.01 -9.70 -3.73
C SER A 543 -13.25 -10.67 -4.65
N THR A 544 -12.84 -10.17 -5.81
CA THR A 544 -12.22 -10.99 -6.87
C THR A 544 -10.70 -11.10 -6.73
N GLY A 545 -10.13 -12.04 -7.50
CA GLY A 545 -8.69 -12.18 -7.68
C GLY A 545 -7.96 -12.48 -6.37
N THR A 546 -7.08 -11.58 -5.95
CA THR A 546 -6.33 -11.73 -4.71
C THR A 546 -7.11 -11.26 -3.48
N ASN A 547 -8.34 -10.75 -3.62
CA ASN A 547 -9.20 -10.18 -2.57
C ASN A 547 -8.81 -8.79 -2.06
N LEU A 548 -7.96 -8.05 -2.80
CA LEU A 548 -7.52 -6.69 -2.42
C LEU A 548 -8.68 -5.73 -2.10
N ASN A 549 -9.77 -5.88 -2.84
CA ASN A 549 -10.97 -5.07 -2.71
C ASN A 549 -12.13 -5.91 -2.15
N LEU A 550 -12.90 -5.27 -1.26
CA LEU A 550 -14.18 -5.73 -0.76
C LEU A 550 -15.10 -4.51 -0.67
N ARG A 551 -16.33 -4.62 -1.17
CA ARG A 551 -17.30 -3.51 -1.22
C ARG A 551 -18.64 -3.93 -0.64
N TYR A 552 -19.25 -3.01 0.10
CA TYR A 552 -20.55 -3.20 0.73
C TYR A 552 -21.73 -3.18 -0.27
N GLN A 553 -21.69 -2.33 -1.29
CA GLN A 553 -22.84 -2.04 -2.14
C GLN A 553 -23.32 -3.29 -2.91
N ASN A 554 -24.58 -3.25 -3.35
CA ASN A 554 -25.23 -4.28 -4.16
C ASN A 554 -25.37 -5.64 -3.42
N ASN A 555 -25.76 -5.59 -2.15
CA ASN A 555 -26.03 -6.74 -1.29
C ASN A 555 -27.54 -6.88 -0.96
N THR A 556 -27.89 -7.80 -0.05
CA THR A 556 -29.27 -8.05 0.38
C THR A 556 -29.53 -7.65 1.84
N ILE A 557 -30.79 -7.36 2.17
CA ILE A 557 -31.24 -7.12 3.56
C ILE A 557 -30.97 -8.29 4.51
N ILE A 558 -30.90 -9.54 4.01
CA ILE A 558 -30.51 -10.71 4.82
C ILE A 558 -29.08 -10.52 5.33
N MET A 559 -28.16 -10.16 4.43
CA MET A 559 -26.75 -10.01 4.80
C MET A 559 -26.48 -8.74 5.60
N ASP A 560 -27.22 -7.66 5.35
CA ASP A 560 -27.18 -6.47 6.22
C ASP A 560 -27.50 -6.85 7.66
N SER A 561 -28.58 -7.61 7.84
CA SER A 561 -29.06 -7.98 9.17
C SER A 561 -28.14 -8.98 9.86
N LEU A 562 -27.72 -10.06 9.18
CA LEU A 562 -26.82 -11.06 9.75
C LEU A 562 -25.44 -10.50 10.11
N LEU A 563 -24.91 -9.55 9.34
CA LEU A 563 -23.60 -8.93 9.61
C LEU A 563 -23.71 -7.73 10.56
N GLY A 564 -24.88 -7.48 11.17
CA GLY A 564 -25.07 -6.39 12.12
C GLY A 564 -24.84 -5.01 11.52
N ILE A 565 -25.13 -4.84 10.22
CA ILE A 565 -25.20 -3.53 9.57
C ILE A 565 -26.46 -2.82 10.09
N LYS A 566 -26.29 -2.17 11.25
CA LYS A 566 -27.37 -1.46 11.93
C LYS A 566 -27.70 -0.15 11.25
N TYR A 567 -26.71 0.49 10.62
CA TYR A 567 -26.93 1.78 9.97
C TYR A 567 -26.45 1.84 8.53
N ASN A 568 -27.22 2.50 7.68
CA ASN A 568 -26.78 3.00 6.39
C ASN A 568 -26.89 4.51 6.37
N PHE A 569 -25.93 5.20 5.77
CA PHE A 569 -26.04 6.65 5.58
C PHE A 569 -25.78 7.06 4.13
N SER A 570 -26.56 8.03 3.69
CA SER A 570 -26.68 8.45 2.30
C SER A 570 -27.51 9.74 2.20
N GLN A 571 -27.38 10.45 1.08
CA GLN A 571 -28.27 11.58 0.75
C GLN A 571 -29.62 11.11 0.18
N LYS A 572 -29.68 9.88 -0.33
CA LYS A 572 -30.88 9.24 -0.87
C LYS A 572 -31.32 8.05 -0.02
N MET A 573 -32.62 7.78 -0.02
CA MET A 573 -33.21 6.63 0.68
C MET A 573 -32.63 5.31 0.14
N PRO A 574 -32.25 4.35 1.00
CA PRO A 574 -31.70 3.05 0.58
C PRO A 574 -32.72 2.13 -0.11
N ASN A 575 -34.01 2.39 0.05
CA ASN A 575 -35.12 1.51 -0.38
C ASN A 575 -34.99 0.07 0.11
N LYS A 576 -34.52 -0.11 1.34
CA LYS A 576 -34.41 -1.41 1.99
C LYS A 576 -35.50 -1.54 3.05
N PHE A 577 -36.25 -2.64 3.03
CA PHE A 577 -37.25 -2.92 4.06
C PHE A 577 -36.61 -2.92 5.45
N GLY A 578 -37.27 -2.28 6.41
CA GLY A 578 -36.80 -2.16 7.79
C GLY A 578 -35.73 -1.10 8.03
N PHE A 579 -35.35 -0.31 7.03
CA PHE A 579 -34.46 0.84 7.21
C PHE A 579 -35.26 2.14 7.39
N GLU A 580 -35.25 2.67 8.61
CA GLU A 580 -35.99 3.88 8.98
C GLU A 580 -35.04 5.05 9.21
N GLN A 581 -35.40 6.25 8.75
CA GLN A 581 -34.59 7.45 8.99
C GLN A 581 -34.61 7.80 10.49
N VAL A 582 -33.44 7.92 11.11
CA VAL A 582 -33.31 8.24 12.54
C VAL A 582 -32.54 9.54 12.80
N PHE A 583 -31.82 10.07 11.80
CA PHE A 583 -31.06 11.31 11.92
C PHE A 583 -30.77 11.93 10.55
N GLU A 584 -30.59 13.24 10.50
CA GLU A 584 -30.25 14.00 9.30
C GLU A 584 -29.37 15.21 9.66
N ASP A 585 -28.32 15.45 8.86
CA ASP A 585 -27.50 16.67 8.92
C ASP A 585 -27.14 17.11 7.50
N THR A 586 -27.55 18.33 7.12
CA THR A 586 -27.23 18.96 5.83
C THR A 586 -27.50 18.04 4.62
N GLY A 587 -28.65 17.37 4.63
CA GLY A 587 -29.09 16.46 3.57
C GLY A 587 -28.43 15.07 3.56
N MET A 588 -27.45 14.80 4.43
CA MET A 588 -26.96 13.45 4.69
C MET A 588 -27.84 12.80 5.77
N LYS A 589 -28.43 11.65 5.45
CA LYS A 589 -29.42 10.97 6.30
C LYS A 589 -28.85 9.66 6.81
N LEU A 590 -29.20 9.32 8.05
CA LEU A 590 -28.87 8.06 8.71
C LEU A 590 -30.14 7.22 8.81
N TYR A 591 -30.05 5.98 8.33
CA TYR A 591 -31.12 5.00 8.31
C TYR A 591 -30.76 3.82 9.21
N GLN A 592 -31.62 3.47 10.15
CA GLN A 592 -31.47 2.35 11.06
C GLN A 592 -32.19 1.11 10.55
N ASN A 593 -31.49 -0.01 10.46
CA ASN A 593 -32.06 -1.32 10.20
C ASN A 593 -32.66 -1.91 11.49
N GLN A 594 -33.97 -2.03 11.53
CA GLN A 594 -34.71 -2.58 12.68
C GLN A 594 -34.51 -4.10 12.87
N TYR A 595 -33.94 -4.79 11.89
CA TYR A 595 -33.69 -6.23 11.94
C TYR A 595 -32.21 -6.58 12.11
N ALA A 596 -31.32 -5.59 12.29
CA ALA A 596 -29.90 -5.84 12.46
C ALA A 596 -29.60 -6.71 13.69
N SER A 597 -28.86 -7.79 13.48
CA SER A 597 -28.32 -8.61 14.55
C SER A 597 -27.06 -7.98 15.14
N GLN A 598 -26.39 -8.71 16.04
CA GLN A 598 -25.16 -8.27 16.70
C GLN A 598 -23.92 -8.94 16.07
N LEU A 599 -22.74 -8.54 16.56
CA LEU A 599 -21.46 -9.12 16.14
C LEU A 599 -21.40 -10.65 16.30
N GLY A 600 -21.95 -11.13 17.41
CA GLY A 600 -22.09 -12.54 17.75
C GLY A 600 -23.54 -12.99 17.61
N LEU A 601 -23.74 -14.12 16.96
CA LEU A 601 -25.04 -14.73 16.71
C LEU A 601 -25.11 -16.04 17.51
N LEU A 602 -26.02 -16.11 18.50
CA LEU A 602 -26.28 -17.34 19.23
C LEU A 602 -27.08 -18.29 18.33
N THR A 603 -26.55 -19.48 18.04
CA THR A 603 -27.13 -20.41 17.07
C THR A 603 -28.15 -21.36 17.71
N ASN A 604 -29.03 -21.96 16.89
CA ASN A 604 -29.97 -22.99 17.37
C ASN A 604 -29.26 -24.33 17.61
N GLY A 605 -28.54 -24.45 18.73
CA GLY A 605 -27.66 -25.61 18.99
C GLY A 605 -26.26 -25.43 18.39
N VAL A 606 -25.45 -26.49 18.41
CA VAL A 606 -24.05 -26.43 17.97
C VAL A 606 -23.96 -26.18 16.46
N TYR A 607 -23.24 -25.13 16.07
CA TYR A 607 -23.09 -24.72 14.68
C TYR A 607 -22.26 -25.71 13.86
N LYS A 608 -22.81 -26.05 12.69
CA LYS A 608 -22.17 -26.88 11.66
C LYS A 608 -22.00 -26.06 10.39
N ASN A 609 -20.91 -26.34 9.67
CA ASN A 609 -20.67 -25.70 8.39
C ASN A 609 -21.72 -26.17 7.36
N ILE A 610 -21.98 -25.31 6.37
CA ILE A 610 -22.88 -25.60 5.26
C ILE A 610 -22.05 -25.63 3.98
N ASP A 611 -22.57 -26.31 2.96
CA ASP A 611 -21.93 -26.32 1.65
C ASP A 611 -22.17 -25.00 0.93
N ILE A 612 -21.13 -24.16 0.93
CA ILE A 612 -21.08 -22.89 0.20
C ILE A 612 -20.75 -23.18 -1.27
N THR A 613 -21.66 -22.79 -2.16
CA THR A 613 -21.51 -22.97 -3.62
C THR A 613 -21.24 -21.64 -4.30
N VAL A 614 -21.24 -21.61 -5.64
CA VAL A 614 -21.17 -20.36 -6.41
C VAL A 614 -22.47 -19.55 -6.38
N ASN A 615 -23.59 -20.14 -5.92
CA ASN A 615 -24.90 -19.50 -5.91
C ASN A 615 -25.09 -18.65 -4.65
N THR A 616 -24.83 -17.36 -4.77
CA THR A 616 -24.87 -16.40 -3.65
C THR A 616 -26.17 -16.43 -2.84
N LEU A 617 -27.34 -16.38 -3.50
CA LEU A 617 -28.64 -16.29 -2.80
C LEU A 617 -29.00 -17.59 -2.07
N ASP A 618 -28.61 -18.73 -2.63
CA ASP A 618 -28.77 -20.04 -1.99
C ASP A 618 -27.89 -20.13 -0.73
N ASN A 619 -26.63 -19.66 -0.83
CA ASN A 619 -25.73 -19.61 0.31
C ASN A 619 -26.28 -18.75 1.45
N GLN A 620 -26.85 -17.58 1.15
CA GLN A 620 -27.49 -16.72 2.14
C GLN A 620 -28.68 -17.42 2.80
N SER A 621 -29.53 -18.10 2.02
CA SER A 621 -30.69 -18.84 2.53
C SER A 621 -30.29 -19.97 3.46
N LYS A 622 -29.32 -20.78 3.04
CA LYS A 622 -28.78 -21.88 3.85
C LYS A 622 -28.15 -21.37 5.14
N LEU A 623 -27.38 -20.28 5.06
CA LEU A 623 -26.75 -19.69 6.24
C LEU A 623 -27.79 -19.16 7.23
N LEU A 624 -28.81 -18.44 6.73
CA LEU A 624 -29.89 -17.93 7.56
C LEU A 624 -30.66 -19.06 8.24
N ASN A 625 -31.06 -20.10 7.51
CA ASN A 625 -31.71 -21.29 8.06
C ASN A 625 -30.83 -22.04 9.07
N GLN A 626 -29.53 -22.16 8.82
CA GLN A 626 -28.60 -22.82 9.75
C GLN A 626 -28.47 -22.05 11.08
N ILE A 627 -28.50 -20.72 11.03
CA ILE A 627 -28.39 -19.88 12.23
C ILE A 627 -29.73 -19.82 12.96
N SER A 628 -30.83 -19.56 12.25
CA SER A 628 -32.18 -19.48 12.83
C SER A 628 -32.68 -20.84 13.33
N GLY A 629 -32.26 -21.94 12.70
CA GLY A 629 -32.78 -23.28 12.95
C GLY A 629 -34.11 -23.55 12.27
N LEU A 630 -34.52 -22.69 11.32
CA LEU A 630 -35.73 -22.84 10.52
C LEU A 630 -35.40 -23.52 9.18
N SER A 631 -36.45 -23.84 8.42
CA SER A 631 -36.34 -24.38 7.06
C SER A 631 -37.25 -23.62 6.11
N LEU A 632 -37.08 -22.29 6.04
CA LEU A 632 -37.91 -21.40 5.23
C LEU A 632 -37.28 -21.17 3.85
N ASN A 633 -38.13 -20.87 2.87
CA ASN A 633 -37.70 -20.37 1.57
C ASN A 633 -37.72 -18.84 1.56
N TYR A 634 -36.56 -18.21 1.32
CA TYR A 634 -36.44 -16.75 1.35
C TYR A 634 -36.54 -16.13 -0.03
N PHE A 635 -35.91 -16.72 -1.05
CA PHE A 635 -35.86 -16.14 -2.40
C PHE A 635 -36.80 -16.86 -3.36
N THR A 636 -37.55 -16.08 -4.12
CA THR A 636 -38.34 -16.57 -5.26
C THR A 636 -37.96 -15.79 -6.50
N LYS A 637 -37.74 -16.49 -7.62
CA LYS A 637 -37.57 -15.84 -8.92
C LYS A 637 -38.93 -15.28 -9.36
N LEU A 638 -38.96 -14.04 -9.83
CA LEU A 638 -40.15 -13.38 -10.35
C LEU A 638 -40.25 -13.53 -11.86
N ASN A 639 -41.49 -13.48 -12.37
CA ASN A 639 -41.75 -13.38 -13.79
C ASN A 639 -41.59 -11.92 -14.23
N ALA A 640 -40.75 -11.71 -15.24
CA ALA A 640 -40.49 -10.42 -15.84
C ALA A 640 -40.57 -10.52 -17.36
N ASN A 641 -41.38 -9.66 -17.96
CA ASN A 641 -41.55 -9.58 -19.41
C ASN A 641 -40.82 -8.35 -19.93
N MET A 642 -39.99 -8.50 -20.94
CA MET A 642 -39.36 -7.37 -21.62
C MET A 642 -40.38 -6.69 -22.51
N GLU A 643 -40.51 -5.36 -22.43
CA GLU A 643 -41.48 -4.61 -23.26
C GLU A 643 -40.93 -4.34 -24.67
N ALA A 644 -39.85 -3.55 -24.76
CA ALA A 644 -39.17 -3.16 -26.00
C ALA A 644 -37.79 -2.55 -25.70
N GLY A 645 -36.93 -2.43 -26.72
CA GLY A 645 -35.65 -1.69 -26.65
C GLY A 645 -34.37 -2.53 -26.72
N ALA A 646 -34.48 -3.86 -26.85
CA ALA A 646 -33.31 -4.73 -26.94
C ALA A 646 -33.51 -5.90 -27.91
N THR A 647 -32.41 -6.37 -28.50
CA THR A 647 -32.36 -7.63 -29.24
C THR A 647 -31.85 -8.74 -28.34
N ILE A 648 -32.53 -9.89 -28.31
CA ILE A 648 -32.11 -11.06 -27.52
C ILE A 648 -31.64 -12.16 -28.48
N LEU A 649 -30.41 -12.62 -28.30
CA LEU A 649 -29.84 -13.78 -29.00
C LEU A 649 -29.10 -14.64 -27.98
N ASP A 650 -29.44 -15.93 -27.88
CA ASP A 650 -28.83 -16.89 -26.94
C ASP A 650 -28.69 -16.39 -25.48
N LYS A 651 -29.76 -15.78 -24.94
CA LYS A 651 -29.82 -15.15 -23.60
C LYS A 651 -28.91 -13.93 -23.40
N GLN A 652 -28.20 -13.49 -24.42
CA GLN A 652 -27.53 -12.21 -24.44
C GLN A 652 -28.51 -11.12 -24.87
N VAL A 653 -28.53 -10.02 -24.13
CA VAL A 653 -29.35 -8.85 -24.38
C VAL A 653 -28.42 -7.74 -24.86
N THR A 654 -28.69 -7.25 -26.08
CA THR A 654 -27.98 -6.12 -26.67
C THR A 654 -28.95 -4.95 -26.77
N VAL A 655 -28.58 -3.83 -26.16
CA VAL A 655 -29.35 -2.59 -26.16
C VAL A 655 -28.59 -1.57 -26.98
N LYS A 656 -29.22 -1.07 -28.05
CA LYS A 656 -28.65 -0.04 -28.93
C LYS A 656 -29.31 1.32 -28.65
N PRO A 657 -28.62 2.43 -28.93
CA PRO A 657 -29.22 3.75 -28.84
C PRO A 657 -30.47 3.83 -29.73
N ASN A 658 -31.55 4.42 -29.22
CA ASN A 658 -32.71 4.77 -30.03
C ASN A 658 -32.41 6.00 -30.92
N THR A 659 -33.39 6.42 -31.73
CA THR A 659 -33.29 7.57 -32.64
C THR A 659 -32.96 8.90 -31.95
N GLU A 660 -33.19 9.00 -30.63
CA GLU A 660 -32.88 10.18 -29.80
C GLU A 660 -31.53 10.04 -29.07
N GLY A 661 -30.76 9.00 -29.37
CA GLY A 661 -29.43 8.74 -28.77
C GLY A 661 -29.48 8.19 -27.34
N THR A 662 -30.64 7.79 -26.84
CA THR A 662 -30.80 7.19 -25.50
C THR A 662 -30.77 5.67 -25.57
N THR A 663 -30.04 5.04 -24.65
CA THR A 663 -29.94 3.58 -24.58
C THR A 663 -30.71 3.12 -23.34
N SER A 664 -31.83 2.42 -23.52
CA SER A 664 -32.61 1.88 -22.41
C SER A 664 -33.39 0.63 -22.77
N VAL A 665 -33.68 -0.20 -21.77
CA VAL A 665 -34.59 -1.35 -21.90
C VAL A 665 -35.55 -1.38 -20.72
N SER A 666 -36.81 -1.72 -20.97
CA SER A 666 -37.85 -1.77 -19.94
C SER A 666 -38.37 -3.19 -19.74
N TYR A 667 -38.62 -3.52 -18.48
CA TYR A 667 -39.19 -4.78 -18.03
C TYR A 667 -40.42 -4.51 -17.17
N THR A 668 -41.43 -5.34 -17.36
CA THR A 668 -42.64 -5.36 -16.56
C THR A 668 -42.61 -6.59 -15.66
N VAL A 669 -42.60 -6.34 -14.35
CA VAL A 669 -42.37 -7.35 -13.32
C VAL A 669 -43.61 -7.49 -12.46
N GLN A 670 -44.11 -8.72 -12.32
CA GLN A 670 -45.19 -9.02 -11.39
C GLN A 670 -44.61 -9.29 -10.01
N VAL A 671 -44.95 -8.43 -9.06
CA VAL A 671 -44.41 -8.49 -7.69
C VAL A 671 -45.55 -8.86 -6.72
N PRO A 672 -45.45 -9.99 -6.01
CA PRO A 672 -46.38 -10.31 -4.92
C PRO A 672 -46.25 -9.33 -3.75
N ALA A 673 -47.30 -9.23 -2.93
CA ALA A 673 -47.28 -8.47 -1.69
C ALA A 673 -46.18 -8.94 -0.72
N ASN A 674 -45.71 -8.05 0.15
CA ASN A 674 -44.68 -8.29 1.17
C ASN A 674 -43.38 -8.87 0.60
N ARG A 675 -42.77 -8.16 -0.36
CA ARG A 675 -41.51 -8.56 -1.02
C ARG A 675 -40.47 -7.45 -1.01
N GLN A 676 -39.20 -7.82 -0.81
CA GLN A 676 -38.06 -6.99 -1.20
C GLN A 676 -37.51 -7.52 -2.52
N VAL A 677 -37.45 -6.69 -3.56
CA VAL A 677 -37.09 -7.13 -4.92
C VAL A 677 -35.68 -6.70 -5.27
N TYR A 678 -34.99 -7.55 -6.02
CA TYR A 678 -33.65 -7.31 -6.58
C TYR A 678 -33.61 -7.77 -8.03
N VAL A 679 -32.68 -7.21 -8.79
CA VAL A 679 -32.37 -7.69 -10.14
C VAL A 679 -30.90 -8.02 -10.28
N SER A 680 -30.63 -9.23 -10.75
CA SER A 680 -29.30 -9.67 -11.16
C SER A 680 -29.11 -9.38 -12.65
N VAL A 681 -28.08 -8.62 -13.02
CA VAL A 681 -27.70 -8.31 -14.41
C VAL A 681 -26.28 -8.81 -14.70
N PRO A 682 -26.08 -10.12 -14.94
CA PRO A 682 -24.74 -10.67 -15.15
C PRO A 682 -24.09 -10.16 -16.43
N ASN A 683 -22.75 -10.14 -16.45
CA ASN A 683 -21.95 -9.79 -17.62
C ASN A 683 -22.29 -8.41 -18.23
N LEU A 684 -22.71 -7.46 -17.40
CA LEU A 684 -22.98 -6.09 -17.82
C LEU A 684 -21.68 -5.42 -18.29
N THR A 685 -21.62 -5.13 -19.59
CA THR A 685 -20.46 -4.55 -20.27
C THR A 685 -20.88 -3.33 -21.09
N PHE A 686 -20.07 -2.28 -20.98
CA PHE A 686 -20.26 -1.00 -21.66
C PHE A 686 -19.16 -0.82 -22.69
N ASN A 687 -19.47 -0.24 -23.85
CA ASN A 687 -18.45 0.15 -24.83
C ASN A 687 -17.47 1.18 -24.23
N ASN A 688 -17.96 2.14 -23.44
CA ASN A 688 -17.10 3.02 -22.66
C ASN A 688 -16.71 2.35 -21.33
N LYS A 689 -15.45 1.93 -21.25
CA LYS A 689 -14.85 1.25 -20.08
C LYS A 689 -14.76 2.13 -18.83
N ASP A 690 -14.89 3.45 -18.94
CA ASP A 690 -14.88 4.39 -17.81
C ASP A 690 -16.25 4.52 -17.13
N THR A 691 -17.29 3.88 -17.66
CA THR A 691 -18.62 3.88 -17.05
C THR A 691 -18.58 3.12 -15.72
N LYS A 692 -18.85 3.83 -14.62
CA LYS A 692 -18.81 3.27 -13.24
C LYS A 692 -20.16 3.18 -12.56
N ASN A 693 -21.21 3.69 -13.20
CA ASN A 693 -22.56 3.77 -12.66
C ASN A 693 -23.58 3.13 -13.61
N PHE A 694 -24.59 2.51 -13.03
CA PHE A 694 -25.75 1.94 -13.70
C PHE A 694 -27.02 2.56 -13.12
N GLN A 695 -27.86 3.13 -13.98
CA GLN A 695 -29.08 3.81 -13.55
C GLN A 695 -30.30 2.91 -13.80
N ILE A 696 -31.15 2.77 -12.79
CA ILE A 696 -32.41 2.03 -12.88
C ILE A 696 -33.55 2.98 -12.50
N ASN A 697 -34.51 3.13 -13.41
CA ASN A 697 -35.78 3.77 -13.13
C ASN A 697 -36.76 2.72 -12.59
N ILE A 698 -37.39 3.01 -11.47
CA ILE A 698 -38.36 2.16 -10.79
C ILE A 698 -39.62 3.00 -10.63
N ASP A 699 -40.66 2.67 -11.39
CA ASP A 699 -41.96 3.37 -11.38
C ASP A 699 -41.81 4.90 -11.45
N GLY A 700 -40.94 5.38 -12.35
CA GLY A 700 -40.71 6.82 -12.56
C GLY A 700 -39.55 7.41 -11.76
N THR A 701 -39.01 6.73 -10.74
CA THR A 701 -37.92 7.25 -9.90
C THR A 701 -36.56 6.67 -10.27
N ASP A 702 -35.54 7.53 -10.45
CA ASP A 702 -34.19 7.13 -10.85
C ASP A 702 -33.24 6.84 -9.67
N TYR A 703 -32.65 5.65 -9.71
CA TYR A 703 -31.64 5.17 -8.76
C TYR A 703 -30.31 4.91 -9.44
N ASN A 704 -29.23 5.36 -8.81
CA ASN A 704 -27.87 5.16 -9.30
C ASN A 704 -27.17 4.09 -8.46
N TYR A 705 -26.65 3.08 -9.14
CA TYR A 705 -25.86 2.00 -8.57
C TYR A 705 -24.43 2.08 -9.09
N THR A 706 -23.46 1.78 -8.24
CA THR A 706 -22.10 1.54 -8.72
C THR A 706 -21.99 0.13 -9.28
N ILE A 707 -21.10 -0.06 -10.24
CA ILE A 707 -20.72 -1.36 -10.80
C ILE A 707 -19.24 -1.68 -10.58
N SER A 708 -18.50 -0.75 -9.94
CA SER A 708 -17.08 -0.90 -9.69
C SER A 708 -16.83 -1.82 -8.49
N ASN A 709 -16.19 -2.96 -8.71
CA ASN A 709 -15.83 -3.94 -7.67
C ASN A 709 -17.01 -4.40 -6.79
N VAL A 710 -18.22 -4.42 -7.34
CA VAL A 710 -19.45 -4.90 -6.68
C VAL A 710 -20.16 -5.94 -7.56
N TYR A 711 -21.06 -6.74 -6.96
CA TYR A 711 -21.90 -7.64 -7.73
C TYR A 711 -22.94 -6.88 -8.55
N SER A 712 -23.37 -7.47 -9.66
CA SER A 712 -24.46 -6.94 -10.48
C SER A 712 -25.83 -7.33 -9.92
N LEU A 713 -26.04 -7.17 -8.61
CA LEU A 713 -27.27 -7.46 -7.89
C LEU A 713 -27.84 -6.15 -7.32
N PHE A 714 -28.83 -5.57 -8.00
CA PHE A 714 -29.31 -4.23 -7.69
C PHE A 714 -30.62 -4.29 -6.93
N ASN A 715 -30.74 -3.46 -5.90
CA ASN A 715 -31.96 -3.34 -5.11
C ASN A 715 -33.07 -2.67 -5.95
N LEU A 716 -34.29 -3.19 -5.91
CA LEU A 716 -35.46 -2.58 -6.56
C LEU A 716 -36.51 -2.04 -5.58
N GLY A 717 -36.32 -2.23 -4.28
CA GLY A 717 -37.22 -1.71 -3.25
C GLY A 717 -38.10 -2.75 -2.58
N ALA A 718 -38.87 -2.27 -1.61
CA ALA A 718 -39.84 -3.06 -0.86
C ALA A 718 -41.26 -2.78 -1.39
N TYR A 719 -42.01 -3.84 -1.63
CA TYR A 719 -43.38 -3.82 -2.13
C TYR A 719 -44.28 -4.49 -1.08
N LEU A 720 -45.11 -3.69 -0.41
CA LEU A 720 -46.02 -4.19 0.63
C LEU A 720 -47.31 -4.75 0.01
N GLU A 721 -47.73 -4.18 -1.11
CA GLU A 721 -48.90 -4.63 -1.88
C GLU A 721 -48.48 -5.36 -3.15
N ALA A 722 -49.37 -6.21 -3.67
CA ALA A 722 -49.11 -6.91 -4.93
C ALA A 722 -49.37 -5.97 -6.11
N GLY A 723 -48.50 -6.01 -7.11
CA GLY A 723 -48.58 -5.08 -8.23
C GLY A 723 -47.74 -5.47 -9.43
N THR A 724 -47.98 -4.77 -10.53
CA THR A 724 -47.15 -4.86 -11.73
C THR A 724 -46.35 -3.57 -11.85
N HIS A 725 -45.03 -3.70 -11.92
CA HIS A 725 -44.10 -2.58 -11.82
C HIS A 725 -43.23 -2.49 -13.07
N ARG A 726 -42.93 -1.25 -13.48
CA ARG A 726 -42.12 -0.99 -14.67
C ARG A 726 -40.71 -0.62 -14.23
N ILE A 727 -39.75 -1.43 -14.66
CA ILE A 727 -38.33 -1.28 -14.35
C ILE A 727 -37.58 -0.97 -15.64
N THR A 728 -37.01 0.23 -15.74
CA THR A 728 -36.25 0.65 -16.92
C THR A 728 -34.77 0.79 -16.60
N PHE A 729 -33.94 0.04 -17.30
CA PHE A 729 -32.49 0.19 -17.26
C PHE A 729 -32.09 1.33 -18.18
N LYS A 730 -31.42 2.34 -17.63
CA LYS A 730 -30.93 3.49 -18.38
C LYS A 730 -29.41 3.40 -18.49
N PHE A 731 -28.94 3.41 -19.72
CA PHE A 731 -27.53 3.44 -20.06
C PHE A 731 -27.21 4.80 -20.68
N GLY A 732 -25.99 5.31 -20.47
CA GLY A 732 -25.61 6.66 -20.92
C GLY A 732 -25.83 6.88 -22.42
N LYS A 733 -25.85 8.14 -22.86
CA LYS A 733 -26.09 8.49 -24.28
C LYS A 733 -25.10 7.78 -25.21
N GLU A 734 -25.61 7.31 -26.35
CA GLU A 734 -24.83 6.72 -27.46
C GLU A 734 -24.02 5.45 -27.08
N GLN A 735 -24.37 4.77 -25.98
CA GLN A 735 -23.69 3.54 -25.59
C GLN A 735 -24.43 2.31 -26.13
N GLU A 736 -23.74 1.42 -26.84
CA GLU A 736 -24.20 0.03 -26.96
C GLU A 736 -23.81 -0.72 -25.67
N VAL A 737 -24.76 -1.49 -25.13
CA VAL A 737 -24.57 -2.23 -23.89
C VAL A 737 -24.98 -3.68 -24.08
N ASN A 738 -24.14 -4.57 -23.56
CA ASN A 738 -24.35 -6.01 -23.63
C ASN A 738 -24.39 -6.61 -22.22
N PHE A 739 -25.37 -7.46 -21.95
CA PHE A 739 -25.49 -8.21 -20.69
C PHE A 739 -26.21 -9.54 -20.90
N THR A 740 -26.10 -10.44 -19.93
CA THR A 740 -26.91 -11.66 -19.90
C THR A 740 -28.30 -11.35 -19.35
N ALA A 741 -29.33 -12.02 -19.90
CA ALA A 741 -30.73 -11.83 -19.52
C ALA A 741 -30.91 -11.71 -17.99
N PRO A 742 -31.54 -10.62 -17.52
CA PRO A 742 -31.61 -10.31 -16.10
C PRO A 742 -32.53 -11.31 -15.38
N ASN A 743 -32.23 -11.56 -14.11
CA ASN A 743 -33.09 -12.36 -13.25
C ASN A 743 -33.61 -11.49 -12.11
N PHE A 744 -34.92 -11.44 -11.95
CA PHE A 744 -35.59 -10.74 -10.86
C PHE A 744 -35.84 -11.71 -9.72
N TYR A 745 -35.42 -11.34 -8.53
CA TYR A 745 -35.55 -12.15 -7.31
C TYR A 745 -36.30 -11.34 -6.25
N ALA A 746 -37.16 -12.01 -5.49
CA ALA A 746 -37.88 -11.41 -4.39
C ALA A 746 -37.57 -12.16 -3.09
N ILE A 747 -37.25 -11.41 -2.03
CA ILE A 747 -37.20 -11.92 -0.66
C ILE A 747 -38.62 -11.88 -0.10
N ASN A 748 -39.10 -13.01 0.43
CA ASN A 748 -40.34 -13.07 1.21
C ASN A 748 -40.12 -12.37 2.56
N LEU A 749 -40.74 -11.20 2.75
CA LEU A 749 -40.55 -10.39 3.95
C LEU A 749 -41.06 -11.08 5.21
N THR A 750 -42.16 -11.84 5.14
CA THR A 750 -42.69 -12.59 6.28
C THR A 750 -41.68 -13.62 6.78
N ASN A 751 -41.14 -14.45 5.87
CA ASN A 751 -40.14 -15.47 6.22
C ASN A 751 -38.84 -14.84 6.75
N TYR A 752 -38.42 -13.73 6.13
CA TYR A 752 -37.26 -12.96 6.57
C TYR A 752 -37.45 -12.41 7.99
N GLN A 753 -38.59 -11.78 8.28
CA GLN A 753 -38.93 -11.24 9.59
C GLN A 753 -38.97 -12.33 10.65
N GLU A 754 -39.57 -13.49 10.35
CA GLU A 754 -39.61 -14.65 11.25
C GLU A 754 -38.20 -15.11 11.61
N ALA A 755 -37.34 -15.33 10.60
CA ALA A 755 -35.97 -15.78 10.84
C ALA A 755 -35.15 -14.77 11.64
N MET A 756 -35.25 -13.48 11.33
CA MET A 756 -34.52 -12.43 12.06
C MET A 756 -35.05 -12.24 13.48
N SER A 757 -36.37 -12.37 13.68
CA SER A 757 -36.98 -12.34 15.01
C SER A 757 -36.44 -13.47 15.90
N VAL A 758 -36.42 -14.71 15.38
CA VAL A 758 -35.86 -15.87 16.11
C VAL A 758 -34.39 -15.67 16.48
N ILE A 759 -33.60 -15.07 15.59
CA ILE A 759 -32.18 -14.79 15.86
C ILE A 759 -32.03 -13.70 16.92
N ASN A 760 -32.75 -12.59 16.78
CA ASN A 760 -32.58 -11.39 17.61
C ASN A 760 -33.22 -11.52 19.00
N GLN A 761 -34.21 -12.42 19.18
CA GLN A 761 -34.82 -12.70 20.48
C GLN A 761 -33.94 -13.55 21.42
N ARG A 762 -32.90 -14.21 20.88
CA ARG A 762 -31.96 -15.00 21.70
C ARG A 762 -31.16 -14.08 22.62
N THR A 763 -30.96 -14.52 23.86
CA THR A 763 -30.23 -13.75 24.88
C THR A 763 -28.74 -13.74 24.58
N ILE A 764 -28.30 -12.75 23.81
CA ILE A 764 -26.89 -12.44 23.55
C ILE A 764 -26.67 -10.93 23.55
N GLN A 765 -25.58 -10.48 24.17
CA GLN A 765 -25.14 -9.09 24.15
C GLN A 765 -23.65 -9.02 23.89
N VAL A 766 -23.25 -8.34 22.82
CA VAL A 766 -21.86 -8.22 22.41
C VAL A 766 -21.37 -6.78 22.47
N SER A 767 -20.24 -6.59 23.14
CA SER A 767 -19.50 -5.35 23.22
C SER A 767 -18.05 -5.55 22.77
N THR A 768 -17.40 -4.46 22.40
CA THR A 768 -16.00 -4.48 21.98
C THR A 768 -15.23 -3.40 22.70
N THR A 769 -13.98 -3.69 23.05
CA THR A 769 -13.06 -2.72 23.63
C THR A 769 -11.69 -2.98 23.01
N GLN A 770 -11.20 -2.03 22.21
CA GLN A 770 -9.94 -2.15 21.49
C GLN A 770 -9.89 -3.46 20.67
N ASN A 771 -8.97 -4.38 21.02
CA ASN A 771 -8.77 -5.68 20.37
C ASN A 771 -9.48 -6.84 21.10
N GLN A 772 -10.50 -6.55 21.92
CA GLN A 772 -11.30 -7.54 22.64
C GLN A 772 -12.78 -7.48 22.25
N VAL A 773 -13.41 -8.64 22.25
CA VAL A 773 -14.86 -8.82 22.07
C VAL A 773 -15.39 -9.56 23.28
N THR A 774 -16.41 -9.03 23.95
CA THR A 774 -17.08 -9.71 25.06
C THR A 774 -18.52 -10.01 24.67
N ALA A 775 -18.94 -11.26 24.82
CA ALA A 775 -20.29 -11.72 24.55
C ALA A 775 -20.87 -12.39 25.80
N PHE A 776 -21.87 -11.75 26.40
CA PHE A 776 -22.75 -12.40 27.37
C PHE A 776 -23.78 -13.23 26.61
N TYR A 777 -24.05 -14.46 27.06
CA TYR A 777 -25.09 -15.30 26.48
C TYR A 777 -25.89 -16.03 27.56
N SER A 778 -27.13 -16.43 27.23
CA SER A 778 -27.94 -17.37 28.00
C SER A 778 -28.71 -18.30 27.06
N THR A 779 -28.61 -19.61 27.27
CA THR A 779 -29.32 -20.62 26.47
C THR A 779 -29.67 -21.85 27.31
N ASP A 780 -30.78 -22.48 26.99
CA ASP A 780 -31.27 -23.72 27.60
C ASP A 780 -30.55 -24.99 27.13
N LYS A 781 -29.78 -24.91 26.04
CA LYS A 781 -29.09 -26.05 25.43
C LYS A 781 -27.69 -25.69 24.94
N LYS A 782 -26.85 -26.72 24.79
CA LYS A 782 -25.52 -26.57 24.21
C LYS A 782 -25.63 -25.96 22.81
N SER A 783 -24.99 -24.82 22.61
CA SER A 783 -25.12 -24.00 21.40
C SER A 783 -23.76 -23.47 20.94
N SER A 784 -23.73 -22.64 19.91
CA SER A 784 -22.52 -21.92 19.51
C SER A 784 -22.79 -20.43 19.39
N ILE A 785 -21.74 -19.62 19.55
CA ILE A 785 -21.75 -18.21 19.20
C ILE A 785 -20.93 -18.05 17.91
N LEU A 786 -21.61 -17.73 16.81
CA LEU A 786 -20.99 -17.41 15.53
C LEU A 786 -20.65 -15.92 15.52
N PHE A 787 -19.37 -15.58 15.51
CA PHE A 787 -18.92 -14.20 15.38
C PHE A 787 -18.65 -13.84 13.92
N THR A 788 -19.28 -12.77 13.46
CA THR A 788 -19.13 -12.24 12.09
C THR A 788 -17.84 -11.43 11.92
N ILE A 789 -16.73 -11.97 12.42
CA ILE A 789 -15.38 -11.41 12.29
C ILE A 789 -14.46 -12.46 11.67
N PRO A 790 -13.41 -12.02 10.94
CA PRO A 790 -12.50 -12.95 10.29
C PRO A 790 -11.82 -13.90 11.27
N TYR A 791 -11.79 -15.18 10.93
CA TYR A 791 -10.96 -16.13 11.66
C TYR A 791 -9.48 -15.81 11.47
N ASP A 792 -8.77 -15.70 12.60
CA ASP A 792 -7.34 -15.52 12.64
C ASP A 792 -6.74 -16.30 13.81
N LYS A 793 -5.51 -16.80 13.66
CA LYS A 793 -4.80 -17.54 14.71
C LYS A 793 -4.35 -16.64 15.87
N GLY A 794 -4.39 -15.33 15.71
CA GLY A 794 -4.16 -14.36 16.78
C GLY A 794 -5.32 -14.24 17.77
N TRP A 795 -6.50 -14.78 17.46
CA TRP A 795 -7.61 -14.79 18.40
C TRP A 795 -7.49 -15.90 19.44
N THR A 796 -7.82 -15.54 20.68
CA THR A 796 -7.99 -16.49 21.80
C THR A 796 -9.36 -16.27 22.43
N ALA A 797 -10.02 -17.34 22.88
CA ALA A 797 -11.31 -17.27 23.54
C ALA A 797 -11.24 -17.82 24.96
N LYS A 798 -11.96 -17.18 25.88
CA LYS A 798 -12.17 -17.67 27.25
C LYS A 798 -13.65 -17.58 27.59
N GLN A 799 -14.18 -18.58 28.28
CA GLN A 799 -15.50 -18.54 28.91
C GLN A 799 -15.30 -18.48 30.43
N ASN A 800 -15.79 -17.41 31.07
CA ASN A 800 -15.66 -17.20 32.52
C ASN A 800 -14.20 -17.41 33.02
N GLY A 801 -13.20 -17.00 32.21
CA GLY A 801 -11.77 -17.15 32.51
C GLY A 801 -11.11 -18.44 32.01
N HIS A 802 -11.87 -19.49 31.69
CA HIS A 802 -11.35 -20.77 31.19
C HIS A 802 -11.22 -20.78 29.67
N GLN A 803 -10.15 -21.38 29.14
CA GLN A 803 -9.88 -21.38 27.70
C GLN A 803 -10.94 -22.14 26.92
N LEU A 804 -11.38 -21.55 25.79
CA LEU A 804 -12.38 -22.11 24.90
C LEU A 804 -11.79 -22.23 23.48
N PRO A 805 -11.97 -23.36 22.77
CA PRO A 805 -11.46 -23.50 21.41
C PRO A 805 -12.27 -22.64 20.44
N ILE A 806 -11.56 -21.94 19.55
CA ILE A 806 -12.16 -21.24 18.41
C ILE A 806 -12.10 -22.18 17.19
N ARG A 807 -13.24 -22.39 16.53
CA ARG A 807 -13.32 -23.12 15.26
C ARG A 807 -13.57 -22.14 14.11
N ARG A 808 -13.18 -22.56 12.90
CA ARG A 808 -13.54 -21.84 11.66
C ARG A 808 -14.98 -22.16 11.28
N ALA A 809 -15.77 -21.12 11.03
CA ALA A 809 -17.10 -21.20 10.45
C ALA A 809 -17.05 -20.76 8.97
N GLN A 810 -17.57 -21.60 8.07
CA GLN A 810 -17.60 -21.35 6.62
C GLN A 810 -16.25 -20.95 6.02
N ASN A 811 -15.15 -21.43 6.62
CA ASN A 811 -13.77 -21.06 6.32
C ASN A 811 -13.37 -19.58 6.53
N GLY A 812 -14.30 -18.67 6.82
CA GLY A 812 -14.04 -17.23 6.94
C GLY A 812 -14.33 -16.63 8.32
N PHE A 813 -15.37 -17.09 9.02
CA PHE A 813 -15.81 -16.56 10.31
C PHE A 813 -15.28 -17.37 11.50
N MET A 814 -15.49 -16.85 12.71
CA MET A 814 -15.16 -17.53 13.97
C MET A 814 -16.39 -18.08 14.65
N VAL A 815 -16.26 -19.24 15.27
CA VAL A 815 -17.32 -19.83 16.11
C VAL A 815 -16.73 -20.45 17.36
N VAL A 816 -17.45 -20.33 18.47
CA VAL A 816 -17.13 -20.99 19.74
C VAL A 816 -18.35 -21.75 20.23
N ASP A 817 -18.14 -22.94 20.78
CA ASP A 817 -19.21 -23.76 21.33
C ASP A 817 -19.38 -23.46 22.81
N VAL A 818 -20.61 -23.22 23.25
CA VAL A 818 -20.94 -22.84 24.62
C VAL A 818 -21.92 -23.83 25.26
N PRO A 819 -21.74 -24.18 26.54
CA PRO A 819 -22.67 -25.04 27.26
C PRO A 819 -24.02 -24.34 27.51
N ALA A 820 -25.04 -25.14 27.84
CA ALA A 820 -26.29 -24.63 28.38
C ALA A 820 -26.04 -23.82 29.68
N GLY A 821 -26.92 -22.87 29.99
CA GLY A 821 -26.78 -21.89 31.04
C GLY A 821 -26.37 -20.51 30.51
N SER A 822 -25.85 -19.68 31.39
CA SER A 822 -25.34 -18.34 31.06
C SER A 822 -23.84 -18.23 31.27
N GLY A 823 -23.20 -17.31 30.54
CA GLY A 823 -21.77 -17.08 30.68
C GLY A 823 -21.27 -15.91 29.86
N ASN A 824 -20.03 -15.50 30.18
CA ASN A 824 -19.31 -14.47 29.45
C ASN A 824 -18.19 -15.10 28.64
N VAL A 825 -18.27 -14.96 27.32
CA VAL A 825 -17.19 -15.31 26.39
C VAL A 825 -16.39 -14.05 26.06
N THR A 826 -15.09 -14.07 26.32
CA THR A 826 -14.17 -12.99 25.95
C THR A 826 -13.22 -13.49 24.87
N LEU A 827 -13.23 -12.83 23.73
CA LEU A 827 -12.22 -12.97 22.68
C LEU A 827 -11.16 -11.88 22.84
N SER A 828 -9.89 -12.24 22.68
CA SER A 828 -8.77 -11.28 22.68
C SER A 828 -7.84 -11.56 21.52
N PHE A 829 -7.50 -10.52 20.77
CA PHE A 829 -6.60 -10.62 19.62
C PHE A 829 -5.18 -10.15 19.96
N ILE A 830 -4.20 -11.01 19.77
CA ILE A 830 -2.78 -10.65 19.73
C ILE A 830 -2.22 -11.27 18.46
N PRO A 831 -1.50 -10.52 17.60
CA PRO A 831 -0.98 -11.05 16.35
C PRO A 831 -0.21 -12.37 16.57
N GLN A 832 -0.46 -13.37 15.72
CA GLN A 832 0.17 -14.67 15.90
C GLN A 832 1.70 -14.52 15.93
N GLY A 833 2.34 -15.08 16.97
CA GLY A 833 3.79 -15.01 17.11
C GLY A 833 4.32 -13.70 17.72
N PHE A 834 3.48 -12.74 18.12
CA PHE A 834 3.93 -11.49 18.75
C PHE A 834 4.72 -11.73 20.04
N ILE A 835 4.21 -12.57 20.95
CA ILE A 835 4.90 -12.91 22.21
C ILE A 835 6.24 -13.62 21.95
N LEU A 836 6.27 -14.55 20.98
CA LEU A 836 7.51 -15.19 20.54
C LEU A 836 8.49 -14.17 19.93
N GLY A 837 7.96 -13.22 19.15
CA GLY A 837 8.71 -12.12 18.56
C GLY A 837 9.36 -11.23 19.62
N ILE A 838 8.65 -10.91 20.71
CA ILE A 838 9.24 -10.22 21.87
C ILE A 838 10.41 -11.03 22.45
N GLY A 839 10.22 -12.33 22.69
CA GLY A 839 11.29 -13.19 23.20
C GLY A 839 12.52 -13.22 22.31
N LEU A 840 12.34 -13.40 20.99
CA LEU A 840 13.42 -13.37 20.01
C LEU A 840 14.09 -12.00 19.92
N SER A 841 13.31 -10.92 20.00
CA SER A 841 13.84 -9.55 20.03
C SER A 841 14.71 -9.29 21.25
N LEU A 842 14.29 -9.75 22.44
CA LEU A 842 15.10 -9.66 23.65
C LEU A 842 16.40 -10.47 23.53
N ILE A 843 16.34 -11.68 22.96
CA ILE A 843 17.54 -12.48 22.67
C ILE A 843 18.49 -11.73 21.72
N GLY A 844 17.96 -11.11 20.67
CA GLY A 844 18.74 -10.29 19.74
C GLY A 844 19.44 -9.11 20.43
N ILE A 845 18.72 -8.37 21.27
CA ILE A 845 19.23 -7.21 22.01
C ILE A 845 20.28 -7.62 23.05
N LEU A 846 20.01 -8.64 23.85
CA LEU A 846 20.94 -9.18 24.84
C LEU A 846 22.18 -9.78 24.16
N GLY A 847 22.00 -10.50 23.07
CA GLY A 847 23.09 -11.04 22.25
C GLY A 847 23.98 -9.94 21.69
N MET A 848 23.41 -8.83 21.22
CA MET A 848 24.16 -7.67 20.75
C MET A 848 24.92 -6.98 21.88
N THR A 849 24.30 -6.87 23.06
CA THR A 849 24.94 -6.31 24.25
C THR A 849 26.13 -7.17 24.69
N GLY A 850 25.95 -8.49 24.75
CA GLY A 850 27.03 -9.44 25.06
C GLY A 850 28.16 -9.41 24.03
N TYR A 851 27.81 -9.40 22.73
CA TYR A 851 28.80 -9.28 21.64
C TYR A 851 29.61 -7.98 21.74
N TYR A 852 28.95 -6.87 22.07
CA TYR A 852 29.61 -5.58 22.28
C TYR A 852 30.60 -5.60 23.45
N ILE A 853 30.21 -6.22 24.58
CA ILE A 853 31.07 -6.35 25.78
C ILE A 853 32.28 -7.23 25.46
N TYR A 854 32.07 -8.40 24.83
CA TYR A 854 33.13 -9.31 24.43
C TYR A 854 34.17 -8.63 23.53
N GLN A 855 33.72 -7.88 22.52
CA GLN A 855 34.61 -7.14 21.62
C GLN A 855 35.39 -6.02 22.32
N ARG A 856 34.81 -5.39 23.36
CA ARG A 856 35.54 -4.41 24.18
C ARG A 856 36.60 -5.06 25.05
N GLN A 857 36.31 -6.22 25.64
CA GLN A 857 37.26 -6.96 26.47
C GLN A 857 38.41 -7.52 25.63
N SER A 858 38.14 -8.08 24.45
CA SER A 858 39.18 -8.61 23.54
C SER A 858 40.10 -7.53 22.96
N LYS A 859 39.77 -6.23 23.10
CA LYS A 859 40.59 -5.10 22.66
C LYS A 859 41.41 -4.46 23.78
N LYS A 860 41.08 -4.76 25.04
CA LYS A 860 41.92 -4.47 26.19
C LYS A 860 42.97 -5.56 26.29
#